data_AF-A0A2V9FKI1-F1
#
_entry.id   AF-A0A2V9FKI1-F1
#
_cell.length_a   1.000
_cell.length_b   1.000
_cell.length_c   1.000
_cell.angle_alpha   90.00
_cell.angle_beta   90.00
_cell.angle_gamma   90.00
#
_symmetry.space_group_name_H-M   'P 1'
#
loop_
_entity.id
_entity.type
_entity.pdbx_description
1 polymer ?
#
loop_
_entity_poly.entity_id
_entity_poly.type
_entity_poly.pdbx_seq_one_letter_code
_entity_poly.pdbx_strand_id
1 'polypeptide(L)'
;MRTNSWSIRSFLATALRCFLVLLLVCPARPLLSDEQTAVTSTRDATVSQAAPAINNGAATTVSTHTAQNANQRSLVRFDLSTTGLSSNTALKTSTLNLVRTTSPFLSRSQEIHRITGLTDWTEAGVTWNTRNGVLAWATAGGDFDPTATDTQPSGTTAGTAVSFNVLSDSTSANIPQGWINGTIPNYGLLVKDQLEDGATWSFTRAITVTVGATAPFGGYNGYSAQITGFNTAALVIAGKMRADCNDLRIARFAANTWTQLDRQVINCNTASSTIWFKLQADIAANGADASYSFFYGNANAPAPPANLNNVYLAYDNFDADTLAQPPAGWTVQGGGPWNVVADVGTNRILRESNAVGANRNVIYFTAVANERDVLVQADVRMTTVAGLESTGCPLGRVGGTTAANMTAYRSCLQFITIGALTNQRVSQLASWNAGAFLSLQEPLYPWVDATFYTVAGAFFGSPATLRTYVNNVLQVPSIVGNNNVTTAGSVGLFVYDGNPVNYDFDNFLARRYTEPEPVTAVAAESANALSPLYGSRENIVANQPTLNLRYLRDVTLGVPTLGISEITLNWTFPIGSTNANYDGVLFAKQAGSVAPTFAPADGTVYNTGAQPVAGQFIAANTGAFATVSAFDENGDSSIVLPGTQYAYKAYTHDATAIAGAASTAAPHYSFGNTSTQTNTTAAGGGANKNWSYKTGATTLAAPALDPGNIVVTGGNDNSVHAMSVTNGQRNYQPGGTSGVTGGAIQGRPPLIAASDTSHPTCKNVCAVTYVAAGDGTVYAFRADTGALLWQTAVLTTGAGSGFLAAPAVQVKSFSGVGYLSAFDLVIVATRNVGAGSTTNNRVFGLNGNTGATVWTLNPGNMDIVNATPYVDYVNNMAWVASRSAGGIAQPSLWKISTNTGALSASFSLNDIDQAPTENFDGRVIYVTTNGGVLYAVRTDINNCATGSAALGVTPRGFPIPIETAALNDDVFFSTSTGVSKVHVAYPLATCAPVTFSVSPGGWVNPAITNPSSLVFSPPPQAEFMYVASSDGHLYKINPTTGANAANRLINAGATIGDPSFDTVIQKFYVGDSTGHIFSFDLF
;
A
#
# COMPACT_ATOMS: atom_id res chain seq x y z
N MET A 1 41.06 -44.33 -22.27
CA MET A 1 40.22 -44.39 -23.50
C MET A 1 39.16 -43.32 -23.42
N ARG A 2 38.77 -42.80 -24.60
CA ARG A 2 38.04 -41.56 -24.85
C ARG A 2 36.61 -41.51 -24.28
N THR A 3 36.28 -40.33 -23.75
CA THR A 3 35.01 -39.58 -23.79
C THR A 3 33.80 -40.15 -24.54
N ASN A 4 32.61 -40.05 -23.93
CA ASN A 4 31.49 -39.29 -24.51
C ASN A 4 30.40 -38.90 -23.50
N SER A 5 29.99 -37.65 -23.65
CA SER A 5 29.05 -36.80 -22.90
C SER A 5 27.57 -37.03 -23.23
N TRP A 6 26.67 -36.66 -22.30
CA TRP A 6 25.32 -36.02 -22.43
C TRP A 6 24.45 -36.45 -21.21
N SER A 7 23.63 -35.65 -20.51
CA SER A 7 23.32 -34.22 -20.57
C SER A 7 22.66 -33.81 -19.23
N ILE A 8 23.14 -32.72 -18.61
CA ILE A 8 22.61 -32.08 -17.38
C ILE A 8 21.41 -31.18 -17.74
N ARG A 9 20.41 -31.72 -18.46
CA ARG A 9 19.23 -30.95 -18.90
C ARG A 9 17.88 -31.47 -18.43
N SER A 10 17.84 -32.62 -17.77
CA SER A 10 16.56 -33.25 -17.36
C SER A 10 16.19 -33.08 -15.88
N PHE A 11 17.07 -32.52 -15.04
CA PHE A 11 16.75 -32.24 -13.63
C PHE A 11 16.26 -30.81 -13.38
N LEU A 12 16.63 -29.84 -14.23
CA LEU A 12 16.10 -28.47 -14.12
C LEU A 12 14.66 -28.35 -14.68
N ALA A 13 14.24 -29.17 -15.65
CA ALA A 13 12.91 -29.05 -16.25
C ALA A 13 11.77 -29.59 -15.35
N THR A 14 12.06 -30.58 -14.49
CA THR A 14 11.08 -31.17 -13.57
C THR A 14 11.04 -30.43 -12.24
N ALA A 15 12.18 -29.91 -11.77
CA ALA A 15 12.22 -29.01 -10.61
C ALA A 15 11.57 -27.65 -10.92
N LEU A 16 11.75 -27.10 -12.13
CA LEU A 16 11.13 -25.83 -12.53
C LEU A 16 9.63 -25.98 -12.83
N ARG A 17 9.13 -27.17 -13.21
CA ARG A 17 7.68 -27.44 -13.33
C ARG A 17 6.99 -27.71 -11.99
N CYS A 18 7.70 -28.22 -10.97
CA CYS A 18 7.17 -28.26 -9.60
C CYS A 18 7.28 -26.91 -8.87
N PHE A 19 8.23 -26.05 -9.25
CA PHE A 19 8.34 -24.68 -8.70
C PHE A 19 7.39 -23.68 -9.36
N LEU A 20 6.91 -23.94 -10.59
CA LEU A 20 5.98 -23.05 -11.32
C LEU A 20 4.49 -23.45 -11.17
N VAL A 21 4.20 -24.61 -10.57
CA VAL A 21 2.83 -25.05 -10.24
C VAL A 21 2.49 -24.88 -8.74
N LEU A 22 3.46 -24.46 -7.91
CA LEU A 22 3.23 -24.04 -6.51
C LEU A 22 3.16 -22.52 -6.33
N LEU A 23 3.14 -21.74 -7.41
CA LEU A 23 3.12 -20.27 -7.40
C LEU A 23 1.84 -19.66 -7.97
N LEU A 24 0.79 -20.44 -8.20
CA LEU A 24 -0.46 -19.94 -8.78
C LEU A 24 -1.72 -20.74 -8.37
N VAL A 25 -1.81 -21.16 -7.09
CA VAL A 25 -3.10 -21.21 -6.36
C VAL A 25 -2.79 -21.04 -4.87
N CYS A 26 -2.51 -19.81 -4.46
CA CYS A 26 -3.12 -19.32 -3.25
C CYS A 26 -4.04 -18.22 -3.75
N PRO A 27 -5.38 -18.30 -3.64
CA PRO A 27 -6.06 -17.05 -3.44
C PRO A 27 -5.41 -16.49 -2.18
N ALA A 28 -4.62 -15.44 -2.33
CA ALA A 28 -4.62 -14.44 -1.28
C ALA A 28 -6.10 -14.13 -1.10
N ARG A 29 -6.74 -14.82 -0.14
CA ARG A 29 -7.96 -14.29 0.42
C ARG A 29 -7.51 -12.94 0.93
N PRO A 30 -8.06 -11.81 0.45
CA PRO A 30 -7.93 -10.62 1.26
C PRO A 30 -8.44 -11.04 2.64
N LEU A 31 -7.64 -10.80 3.68
CA LEU A 31 -8.17 -10.66 5.02
C LEU A 31 -9.23 -9.56 4.87
N LEU A 32 -10.50 -9.93 4.74
CA LEU A 32 -11.61 -9.00 4.77
C LEU A 32 -11.86 -8.75 6.25
N SER A 33 -11.08 -7.85 6.86
CA SER A 33 -11.12 -7.59 8.29
C SER A 33 -12.08 -6.47 8.66
N ASP A 34 -13.35 -6.69 8.36
CA ASP A 34 -14.44 -5.81 8.75
C ASP A 34 -15.77 -6.50 8.46
N GLU A 35 -16.87 -5.92 8.94
CA GLU A 35 -18.19 -6.40 8.58
C GLU A 35 -18.78 -5.58 7.42
N GLN A 36 -19.38 -6.29 6.46
CA GLN A 36 -19.98 -5.70 5.27
C GLN A 36 -21.41 -6.14 5.10
N THR A 37 -22.26 -5.23 4.65
CA THR A 37 -23.62 -5.55 4.21
C THR A 37 -23.99 -4.73 2.99
N ALA A 38 -24.87 -5.27 2.15
CA ALA A 38 -25.40 -4.59 0.98
C ALA A 38 -26.92 -4.50 1.11
N VAL A 39 -27.46 -3.30 0.93
CA VAL A 39 -28.91 -3.03 1.01
C VAL A 39 -29.41 -2.64 -0.36
N THR A 40 -30.43 -3.32 -0.88
CA THR A 40 -31.08 -2.92 -2.12
C THR A 40 -32.05 -1.77 -1.86
N SER A 41 -32.26 -0.93 -2.88
CA SER A 41 -33.24 0.15 -2.79
C SER A 41 -34.65 -0.39 -2.55
N THR A 42 -35.39 0.32 -1.70
CA THR A 42 -36.81 0.07 -1.39
C THR A 42 -37.75 0.90 -2.22
N ARG A 43 -37.25 1.99 -2.82
CA ARG A 43 -37.95 2.84 -3.77
C ARG A 43 -36.94 3.45 -4.73
N ASP A 44 -37.35 3.64 -5.97
CA ASP A 44 -36.65 4.53 -6.89
C ASP A 44 -37.61 5.24 -7.86
N ALA A 45 -37.15 6.30 -8.53
CA ALA A 45 -37.92 6.98 -9.56
C ALA A 45 -37.04 7.90 -10.40
N THR A 46 -37.44 8.12 -11.66
CA THR A 46 -36.94 9.26 -12.46
C THR A 46 -37.93 10.42 -12.43
N VAL A 47 -37.45 11.61 -12.07
CA VAL A 47 -38.21 12.87 -12.27
C VAL A 47 -37.75 13.55 -13.55
N SER A 48 -38.69 14.07 -14.35
CA SER A 48 -38.43 14.61 -15.68
C SER A 48 -38.96 16.03 -15.83
N GLN A 49 -38.08 16.99 -16.11
CA GLN A 49 -38.45 18.40 -16.33
C GLN A 49 -39.32 18.57 -17.58
N ALA A 50 -39.07 17.77 -18.63
CA ALA A 50 -39.87 17.78 -19.86
C ALA A 50 -41.29 17.24 -19.66
N ALA A 51 -41.51 16.46 -18.60
CA ALA A 51 -42.79 15.86 -18.25
C ALA A 51 -43.09 16.08 -16.75
N PRO A 52 -43.28 17.34 -16.31
CA PRO A 52 -43.06 17.71 -14.91
C PRO A 52 -44.14 17.22 -13.94
N ALA A 53 -45.28 16.76 -14.46
CA ALA A 53 -46.38 16.17 -13.71
C ALA A 53 -46.49 14.64 -13.87
N ILE A 54 -45.61 14.02 -14.66
CA ILE A 54 -45.64 12.57 -14.89
C ILE A 54 -44.83 11.86 -13.80
N ASN A 55 -45.43 10.82 -13.23
CA ASN A 55 -44.75 9.90 -12.33
C ASN A 55 -44.11 8.78 -13.14
N ASN A 56 -42.82 8.49 -12.87
CA ASN A 56 -42.08 7.39 -13.50
C ASN A 56 -41.62 6.35 -12.46
N GLY A 57 -42.28 6.23 -11.31
CA GLY A 57 -41.88 5.30 -10.25
C GLY A 57 -42.11 3.82 -10.58
N ALA A 58 -42.76 3.50 -11.71
CA ALA A 58 -42.92 2.13 -12.20
C ALA A 58 -41.99 1.80 -13.38
N ALA A 59 -41.06 2.71 -13.72
CA ALA A 59 -40.14 2.49 -14.83
C ALA A 59 -39.11 1.40 -14.48
N THR A 60 -38.78 0.54 -15.44
CA THR A 60 -37.81 -0.55 -15.23
C THR A 60 -36.34 -0.11 -15.27
N THR A 61 -36.10 1.19 -15.41
CA THR A 61 -34.78 1.83 -15.34
C THR A 61 -34.90 3.22 -14.75
N VAL A 62 -33.90 3.63 -13.97
CA VAL A 62 -33.73 5.04 -13.58
C VAL A 62 -32.72 5.73 -14.49
N SER A 63 -32.90 7.03 -14.73
CA SER A 63 -32.18 7.75 -15.78
C SER A 63 -31.74 9.14 -15.36
N THR A 64 -30.56 9.50 -15.83
CA THR A 64 -30.01 10.85 -15.72
C THR A 64 -29.86 11.43 -17.12
N HIS A 65 -30.52 12.55 -17.41
CA HIS A 65 -30.53 13.19 -18.72
C HIS A 65 -30.29 14.69 -18.58
N THR A 66 -29.57 15.27 -19.54
CA THR A 66 -29.46 16.73 -19.67
C THR A 66 -29.92 17.16 -21.05
N ALA A 67 -30.77 18.17 -21.06
CA ALA A 67 -31.14 18.96 -22.21
C ALA A 67 -31.78 20.26 -21.70
N GLN A 68 -31.71 21.32 -22.50
CA GLN A 68 -32.28 22.61 -22.14
C GLN A 68 -33.77 22.46 -21.73
N ASN A 69 -34.09 22.78 -20.47
CA ASN A 69 -35.42 22.66 -19.87
C ASN A 69 -36.01 21.24 -19.88
N ALA A 70 -35.18 20.20 -19.96
CA ALA A 70 -35.60 18.81 -20.11
C ALA A 70 -34.75 17.84 -19.28
N ASN A 71 -34.16 18.30 -18.18
CA ASN A 71 -33.31 17.46 -17.33
C ASN A 71 -34.09 16.30 -16.70
N GLN A 72 -33.40 15.19 -16.45
CA GLN A 72 -33.90 14.05 -15.68
C GLN A 72 -32.95 13.72 -14.54
N ARG A 73 -33.53 13.42 -13.37
CA ARG A 73 -32.81 13.05 -12.15
C ARG A 73 -33.39 11.76 -11.60
N SER A 74 -32.53 10.91 -11.04
CA SER A 74 -32.93 9.66 -10.38
C SER A 74 -32.99 9.86 -8.88
N LEU A 75 -33.98 9.27 -8.22
CA LEU A 75 -34.09 9.22 -6.76
C LEU A 75 -34.01 7.76 -6.33
N VAL A 76 -33.29 7.46 -5.25
CA VAL A 76 -33.16 6.11 -4.68
C VAL A 76 -33.26 6.16 -3.17
N ARG A 77 -34.00 5.23 -2.55
CA ARG A 77 -34.20 5.16 -1.09
C ARG A 77 -33.87 3.78 -0.55
N PHE A 78 -33.23 3.71 0.62
CA PHE A 78 -32.85 2.47 1.29
C PHE A 78 -33.55 2.33 2.65
N ASP A 79 -33.84 1.10 3.07
CA ASP A 79 -34.29 0.79 4.43
C ASP A 79 -33.19 0.05 5.18
N LEU A 80 -32.54 0.76 6.11
CA LEU A 80 -31.46 0.21 6.92
C LEU A 80 -31.95 -0.56 8.14
N SER A 81 -33.24 -0.49 8.50
CA SER A 81 -33.75 -1.14 9.72
C SER A 81 -33.67 -2.66 9.66
N THR A 82 -33.64 -3.23 8.45
CA THR A 82 -33.55 -4.67 8.18
C THR A 82 -32.14 -5.24 8.33
N THR A 83 -31.11 -4.39 8.43
CA THR A 83 -29.70 -4.79 8.46
C THR A 83 -29.23 -5.29 9.84
N GLY A 84 -30.01 -5.02 10.91
CA GLY A 84 -29.58 -5.27 12.28
C GLY A 84 -28.51 -4.31 12.80
N LEU A 85 -28.16 -3.26 12.03
CA LEU A 85 -27.26 -2.21 12.47
C LEU A 85 -27.96 -1.33 13.50
N SER A 86 -27.20 -0.87 14.49
CA SER A 86 -27.71 -0.04 15.60
C SER A 86 -26.82 1.18 15.79
N SER A 87 -27.18 2.06 16.72
CA SER A 87 -26.36 3.23 17.06
C SER A 87 -24.96 2.88 17.58
N ASN A 88 -24.74 1.65 18.04
CA ASN A 88 -23.43 1.15 18.50
C ASN A 88 -22.58 0.56 17.38
N THR A 89 -23.11 0.50 16.16
CA THR A 89 -22.34 0.12 14.96
C THR A 89 -21.60 1.34 14.45
N ALA A 90 -20.28 1.25 14.30
CA ALA A 90 -19.45 2.29 13.71
C ALA A 90 -19.32 2.09 12.19
N LEU A 91 -20.09 2.85 11.40
CA LEU A 91 -19.95 2.85 9.94
C LEU A 91 -18.64 3.51 9.50
N LYS A 92 -17.91 2.81 8.64
CA LYS A 92 -16.62 3.24 8.10
C LYS A 92 -16.73 3.69 6.65
N THR A 93 -17.53 3.01 5.83
CA THR A 93 -17.82 3.47 4.46
C THR A 93 -19.27 3.27 4.09
N SER A 94 -19.68 4.02 3.08
CA SER A 94 -20.95 3.84 2.41
C SER A 94 -20.76 4.09 0.92
N THR A 95 -21.11 3.11 0.09
CA THR A 95 -20.96 3.21 -1.37
C THR A 95 -22.27 2.87 -2.05
N LEU A 96 -22.83 3.83 -2.81
CA LEU A 96 -23.94 3.58 -3.70
C LEU A 96 -23.43 3.01 -5.01
N ASN A 97 -23.95 1.85 -5.41
CA ASN A 97 -23.68 1.22 -6.70
C ASN A 97 -24.90 1.30 -7.61
N LEU A 98 -24.71 1.88 -8.79
CA LEU A 98 -25.70 1.91 -9.86
C LEU A 98 -25.21 1.12 -11.07
N VAL A 99 -25.92 0.04 -11.42
CA VAL A 99 -25.55 -0.82 -12.55
C VAL A 99 -26.11 -0.25 -13.85
N ARG A 100 -25.23 0.01 -14.81
CA ARG A 100 -25.61 0.49 -16.14
C ARG A 100 -26.35 -0.58 -16.93
N THR A 101 -27.47 -0.24 -17.57
CA THR A 101 -28.22 -1.20 -18.41
C THR A 101 -27.94 -1.05 -19.90
N THR A 102 -27.45 0.12 -20.34
CA THR A 102 -27.10 0.40 -21.75
C THR A 102 -25.76 1.14 -21.86
N SER A 103 -25.05 0.96 -22.98
CA SER A 103 -23.77 1.63 -23.23
C SER A 103 -24.01 3.00 -23.88
N PRO A 104 -23.74 4.14 -23.19
CA PRO A 104 -23.83 5.47 -23.81
C PRO A 104 -22.61 5.77 -24.69
N PHE A 105 -22.77 6.70 -25.63
CA PHE A 105 -21.75 7.09 -26.60
C PHE A 105 -20.54 7.81 -25.95
N LEU A 106 -20.75 8.56 -24.86
CA LEU A 106 -19.70 9.21 -24.06
C LEU A 106 -20.01 9.06 -22.57
N SER A 107 -18.96 8.97 -21.75
CA SER A 107 -19.08 9.05 -20.30
C SER A 107 -19.43 10.47 -19.88
N ARG A 108 -20.35 10.63 -18.92
CA ARG A 108 -20.75 11.92 -18.36
C ARG A 108 -20.52 11.96 -16.86
N SER A 109 -20.23 13.13 -16.32
CA SER A 109 -20.00 13.31 -14.89
C SER A 109 -21.33 13.29 -14.14
N GLN A 110 -21.54 12.31 -13.26
CA GLN A 110 -22.74 12.16 -12.44
C GLN A 110 -22.45 12.60 -11.02
N GLU A 111 -23.38 13.33 -10.41
CA GLU A 111 -23.29 13.77 -9.02
C GLU A 111 -24.36 13.08 -8.17
N ILE A 112 -23.98 12.70 -6.96
CA ILE A 112 -24.89 12.20 -5.93
C ILE A 112 -25.11 13.27 -4.89
N HIS A 113 -26.36 13.42 -4.47
CA HIS A 113 -26.76 14.35 -3.41
C HIS A 113 -27.69 13.65 -2.42
N ARG A 114 -27.58 14.01 -1.14
CA ARG A 114 -28.55 13.60 -0.14
C ARG A 114 -29.86 14.36 -0.34
N ILE A 115 -30.99 13.65 -0.39
CA ILE A 115 -32.31 14.28 -0.45
C ILE A 115 -32.60 14.93 0.90
N THR A 116 -33.07 16.18 0.85
CA THR A 116 -33.43 17.01 2.01
C THR A 116 -34.91 17.37 1.94
N GLY A 117 -35.39 18.20 2.87
CA GLY A 117 -36.79 18.64 2.93
C GLY A 117 -37.48 18.28 4.24
N LEU A 118 -38.79 18.52 4.29
CA LEU A 118 -39.60 18.37 5.51
C LEU A 118 -40.26 17.00 5.65
N THR A 119 -40.53 16.31 4.54
CA THR A 119 -41.21 15.01 4.53
C THR A 119 -40.66 14.11 3.42
N ASP A 120 -40.80 12.81 3.60
CA ASP A 120 -40.38 11.80 2.61
C ASP A 120 -41.15 11.92 1.28
N TRP A 121 -40.55 11.37 0.22
CA TRP A 121 -41.17 11.24 -1.10
C TRP A 121 -41.78 9.84 -1.29
N THR A 122 -42.75 9.73 -2.19
CA THR A 122 -43.40 8.45 -2.51
C THR A 122 -43.20 8.06 -3.96
N GLU A 123 -42.83 6.81 -4.20
CA GLU A 123 -42.54 6.27 -5.53
C GLU A 123 -43.71 6.44 -6.51
N ALA A 124 -44.94 6.16 -6.05
CA ALA A 124 -46.15 6.30 -6.87
C ALA A 124 -46.63 7.75 -7.06
N GLY A 125 -46.06 8.72 -6.36
CA GLY A 125 -46.50 10.13 -6.39
C GLY A 125 -45.42 11.13 -6.81
N VAL A 126 -44.15 10.73 -6.81
CA VAL A 126 -43.05 11.65 -7.10
C VAL A 126 -43.03 12.06 -8.58
N THR A 127 -42.91 13.36 -8.82
CA THR A 127 -42.81 14.00 -10.13
C THR A 127 -41.77 15.12 -10.05
N TRP A 128 -41.48 15.81 -11.16
CA TRP A 128 -40.62 17.00 -11.11
C TRP A 128 -41.20 18.10 -10.21
N ASN A 129 -42.53 18.24 -10.17
CA ASN A 129 -43.20 19.29 -9.40
C ASN A 129 -43.48 18.87 -7.95
N THR A 130 -43.82 17.60 -7.71
CA THR A 130 -44.33 17.13 -6.42
C THR A 130 -43.55 15.95 -5.87
N ARG A 131 -43.30 15.90 -4.56
CA ARG A 131 -42.59 14.79 -3.91
C ARG A 131 -43.45 13.55 -3.62
N ASN A 132 -44.78 13.71 -3.54
CA ASN A 132 -45.69 12.62 -3.19
C ASN A 132 -47.05 12.67 -3.91
N GLY A 133 -47.15 13.44 -5.00
CA GLY A 133 -48.37 13.65 -5.78
C GLY A 133 -49.25 14.79 -5.27
N VAL A 134 -48.97 15.33 -4.08
CA VAL A 134 -49.75 16.42 -3.47
C VAL A 134 -48.86 17.60 -3.09
N LEU A 135 -47.76 17.34 -2.39
CA LEU A 135 -46.86 18.37 -1.86
C LEU A 135 -45.78 18.70 -2.89
N ALA A 136 -45.62 19.98 -3.22
CA ALA A 136 -44.58 20.47 -4.11
C ALA A 136 -43.18 20.34 -3.49
N TRP A 137 -42.14 20.14 -4.29
CA TRP A 137 -40.77 20.39 -3.85
C TRP A 137 -40.58 21.89 -3.55
N ALA A 138 -39.66 22.26 -2.65
CA ALA A 138 -39.32 23.67 -2.48
C ALA A 138 -38.64 24.22 -3.75
N THR A 139 -37.79 23.39 -4.38
CA THR A 139 -37.28 23.62 -5.74
C THR A 139 -37.69 22.46 -6.65
N ALA A 140 -38.31 22.75 -7.79
CA ALA A 140 -38.74 21.73 -8.73
C ALA A 140 -37.55 20.84 -9.17
N GLY A 141 -37.78 19.53 -9.24
CA GLY A 141 -36.76 18.51 -9.51
C GLY A 141 -36.09 17.92 -8.27
N GLY A 142 -36.53 18.27 -7.06
CA GLY A 142 -36.08 17.66 -5.79
C GLY A 142 -35.43 18.66 -4.83
N ASP A 143 -35.64 18.45 -3.53
CA ASP A 143 -34.93 19.15 -2.46
C ASP A 143 -33.71 18.29 -2.05
N PHE A 144 -32.49 18.83 -2.12
CA PHE A 144 -31.25 18.10 -1.83
C PHE A 144 -30.14 19.03 -1.32
N ASP A 145 -29.07 18.46 -0.75
CA ASP A 145 -27.87 19.24 -0.39
C ASP A 145 -27.13 19.68 -1.66
N PRO A 146 -26.90 20.98 -1.88
CA PRO A 146 -26.31 21.47 -3.13
C PRO A 146 -24.87 20.99 -3.35
N THR A 147 -24.16 20.59 -2.29
CA THR A 147 -22.82 20.03 -2.40
C THR A 147 -22.94 18.55 -2.80
N ALA A 148 -22.30 18.16 -3.90
CA ALA A 148 -22.25 16.75 -4.29
C ALA A 148 -21.52 15.94 -3.21
N THR A 149 -22.12 14.83 -2.79
CA THR A 149 -21.53 13.85 -1.88
C THR A 149 -20.35 13.14 -2.57
N ASP A 150 -20.53 12.82 -3.86
CA ASP A 150 -19.48 12.32 -4.73
C ASP A 150 -19.85 12.57 -6.20
N THR A 151 -18.83 12.60 -7.05
CA THR A 151 -18.93 12.84 -8.49
C THR A 151 -18.16 11.76 -9.23
N GLN A 152 -18.85 10.97 -10.05
CA GLN A 152 -18.23 9.87 -10.78
C GLN A 152 -18.58 9.91 -12.27
N PRO A 153 -17.64 9.53 -13.15
CA PRO A 153 -17.96 9.32 -14.55
C PRO A 153 -18.96 8.17 -14.67
N SER A 154 -19.99 8.36 -15.49
CA SER A 154 -20.95 7.30 -15.76
C SER A 154 -20.23 6.07 -16.31
N GLY A 155 -19.17 6.24 -17.11
CA GLY A 155 -18.46 5.21 -17.89
C GLY A 155 -19.11 5.00 -19.27
N THR A 156 -18.76 3.94 -20.00
CA THR A 156 -19.36 3.61 -21.32
C THR A 156 -19.80 2.15 -21.48
N THR A 157 -19.49 1.27 -20.52
CA THR A 157 -19.78 -0.17 -20.61
C THR A 157 -21.06 -0.55 -19.88
N ALA A 158 -22.01 -1.22 -20.55
CA ALA A 158 -23.19 -1.82 -19.93
C ALA A 158 -22.82 -2.96 -18.96
N GLY A 159 -23.67 -3.21 -17.96
CA GLY A 159 -23.48 -4.24 -16.93
C GLY A 159 -22.41 -3.91 -15.88
N THR A 160 -21.78 -2.72 -15.96
CA THR A 160 -20.78 -2.26 -14.99
C THR A 160 -21.43 -1.34 -13.97
N ALA A 161 -21.11 -1.54 -12.69
CA ALA A 161 -21.53 -0.65 -11.61
C ALA A 161 -20.71 0.64 -11.59
N VAL A 162 -21.40 1.77 -11.40
CA VAL A 162 -20.78 3.04 -11.01
C VAL A 162 -20.90 3.15 -9.50
N SER A 163 -19.77 3.31 -8.83
CA SER A 163 -19.67 3.34 -7.36
C SER A 163 -19.44 4.75 -6.88
N PHE A 164 -20.37 5.29 -6.08
CA PHE A 164 -20.30 6.61 -5.49
C PHE A 164 -20.06 6.51 -3.98
N ASN A 165 -19.07 7.22 -3.45
CA ASN A 165 -18.91 7.37 -2.01
C ASN A 165 -20.02 8.26 -1.45
N VAL A 166 -20.83 7.72 -0.54
CA VAL A 166 -21.94 8.44 0.07
C VAL A 166 -21.82 8.52 1.59
N LEU A 167 -20.58 8.46 2.09
CA LEU A 167 -20.30 8.50 3.52
C LEU A 167 -20.67 9.84 4.14
N SER A 168 -20.28 10.97 3.57
CA SER A 168 -20.40 12.29 4.21
C SER A 168 -20.73 13.40 3.21
N ASP A 169 -21.47 14.41 3.64
CA ASP A 169 -21.70 15.65 2.90
C ASP A 169 -21.32 16.88 3.75
N SER A 170 -21.64 18.08 3.25
CA SER A 170 -21.31 19.35 3.92
C SER A 170 -22.02 19.55 5.28
N THR A 171 -23.06 18.77 5.56
CA THR A 171 -23.94 18.91 6.73
C THR A 171 -23.90 17.71 7.68
N SER A 172 -23.37 16.57 7.22
CA SER A 172 -23.27 15.34 7.99
C SER A 172 -21.94 14.63 7.73
N ALA A 173 -21.19 14.39 8.80
CA ALA A 173 -19.93 13.66 8.77
C ALA A 173 -20.10 12.16 8.46
N ASN A 174 -21.30 11.61 8.65
CA ASN A 174 -21.62 10.23 8.29
C ASN A 174 -23.14 10.09 8.04
N ILE A 175 -23.54 10.10 6.76
CA ILE A 175 -24.94 10.13 6.31
C ILE A 175 -25.69 8.87 6.78
N PRO A 176 -25.27 7.63 6.47
CA PRO A 176 -26.03 6.46 6.90
C PRO A 176 -25.96 6.22 8.40
N GLN A 177 -24.87 6.62 9.09
CA GLN A 177 -24.85 6.60 10.55
C GLN A 177 -25.89 7.56 11.13
N GLY A 178 -26.04 8.74 10.53
CA GLY A 178 -27.06 9.70 10.93
C GLY A 178 -28.49 9.18 10.69
N TRP A 179 -28.70 8.40 9.63
CA TRP A 179 -29.97 7.69 9.39
C TRP A 179 -30.24 6.63 10.46
N ILE A 180 -29.24 5.81 10.82
CA ILE A 180 -29.36 4.78 11.85
C ILE A 180 -29.60 5.40 13.23
N ASN A 181 -28.90 6.48 13.55
CA ASN A 181 -29.01 7.17 14.84
C ASN A 181 -30.28 8.05 14.93
N GLY A 182 -30.96 8.30 13.81
CA GLY A 182 -32.09 9.22 13.74
C GLY A 182 -31.73 10.70 13.92
N THR A 183 -30.45 11.06 13.81
CA THR A 183 -29.99 12.46 13.91
C THR A 183 -30.28 13.26 12.64
N ILE A 184 -30.45 12.57 11.51
CA ILE A 184 -30.96 13.15 10.26
C ILE A 184 -31.99 12.21 9.63
N PRO A 185 -33.02 12.73 8.94
CA PRO A 185 -33.99 11.88 8.26
C PRO A 185 -33.35 11.14 7.08
N ASN A 186 -33.72 9.86 6.93
CA ASN A 186 -33.45 9.10 5.72
C ASN A 186 -34.51 9.45 4.67
N TYR A 187 -34.16 10.25 3.66
CA TYR A 187 -34.97 10.52 2.46
C TYR A 187 -34.36 9.94 1.17
N GLY A 188 -33.26 9.19 1.29
CA GLY A 188 -32.53 8.64 0.16
C GLY A 188 -31.56 9.62 -0.50
N LEU A 189 -31.17 9.26 -1.72
CA LEU A 189 -30.16 9.93 -2.53
C LEU A 189 -30.75 10.32 -3.89
N LEU A 190 -30.29 11.44 -4.43
CA LEU A 190 -30.61 11.94 -5.75
C LEU A 190 -29.38 11.88 -6.63
N VAL A 191 -29.55 11.42 -7.87
CA VAL A 191 -28.51 11.34 -8.89
C VAL A 191 -28.87 12.26 -10.03
N LYS A 192 -27.94 13.12 -10.41
CA LYS A 192 -28.11 14.03 -11.54
C LYS A 192 -26.83 14.16 -12.34
N ASP A 193 -26.93 14.74 -13.53
CA ASP A 193 -25.73 15.15 -14.24
C ASP A 193 -25.09 16.37 -13.57
N GLN A 194 -23.75 16.45 -13.63
CA GLN A 194 -23.02 17.63 -13.19
C GLN A 194 -23.40 18.87 -14.01
N LEU A 195 -23.65 18.69 -15.31
CA LEU A 195 -23.98 19.76 -16.25
C LEU A 195 -25.40 19.56 -16.78
N GLU A 196 -26.37 20.12 -16.07
CA GLU A 196 -27.75 20.23 -16.54
C GLU A 196 -27.89 21.37 -17.58
N ASP A 197 -28.90 21.28 -18.44
CA ASP A 197 -29.18 22.20 -19.56
C ASP A 197 -28.11 22.29 -20.70
N GLY A 198 -27.19 21.34 -20.81
CA GLY A 198 -26.18 21.27 -21.90
C GLY A 198 -26.69 20.76 -23.27
N ALA A 199 -26.07 21.23 -24.38
CA ALA A 199 -26.41 20.81 -25.76
C ALA A 199 -25.88 19.40 -26.10
N THR A 200 -26.77 18.48 -26.48
CA THR A 200 -26.46 17.08 -26.82
C THR A 200 -26.82 16.75 -28.28
N TRP A 201 -26.14 15.75 -28.88
CA TRP A 201 -26.55 15.18 -30.17
C TRP A 201 -27.81 14.36 -29.97
N SER A 202 -28.93 14.84 -30.52
CA SER A 202 -30.27 14.31 -30.21
C SER A 202 -30.59 12.99 -30.91
N PHE A 203 -30.00 12.74 -32.09
CA PHE A 203 -30.34 11.61 -32.96
C PHE A 203 -29.10 10.91 -33.50
N THR A 204 -29.21 9.58 -33.66
CA THR A 204 -28.19 8.74 -34.31
C THR A 204 -28.79 7.70 -35.25
N ARG A 205 -28.06 7.33 -36.31
CA ARG A 205 -28.40 6.22 -37.23
C ARG A 205 -27.14 5.43 -37.58
N ALA A 206 -27.19 4.10 -37.46
CA ALA A 206 -26.09 3.25 -37.89
C ALA A 206 -25.94 3.22 -39.42
N ILE A 207 -24.71 3.09 -39.89
CA ILE A 207 -24.34 2.94 -41.30
C ILE A 207 -23.63 1.60 -41.45
N THR A 208 -24.19 0.73 -42.29
CA THR A 208 -23.55 -0.53 -42.67
C THR A 208 -22.97 -0.39 -44.07
N VAL A 209 -21.68 -0.66 -44.22
CA VAL A 209 -20.97 -0.70 -45.50
C VAL A 209 -20.77 -2.15 -45.89
N THR A 210 -21.28 -2.58 -47.05
CA THR A 210 -21.14 -3.95 -47.56
C THR A 210 -20.30 -3.94 -48.82
N VAL A 211 -19.32 -4.84 -48.90
CA VAL A 211 -18.36 -4.92 -50.02
C VAL A 211 -18.54 -6.19 -50.83
N GLY A 212 -18.12 -6.15 -52.11
CA GLY A 212 -18.19 -7.30 -53.02
C GLY A 212 -17.06 -8.33 -52.85
N ALA A 213 -17.04 -9.35 -53.71
CA ALA A 213 -16.03 -10.41 -53.72
C ALA A 213 -14.63 -9.94 -54.15
N THR A 214 -14.55 -8.82 -54.85
CA THR A 214 -13.33 -8.27 -55.47
C THR A 214 -12.87 -7.03 -54.71
N ALA A 215 -11.82 -7.17 -53.90
CA ALA A 215 -11.22 -6.03 -53.20
C ALA A 215 -10.33 -5.20 -54.15
N PRO A 216 -10.33 -3.85 -54.03
CA PRO A 216 -9.36 -3.01 -54.73
C PRO A 216 -7.94 -3.25 -54.21
N PHE A 217 -6.95 -2.87 -54.99
CA PHE A 217 -5.54 -2.90 -54.62
C PHE A 217 -5.32 -2.12 -53.30
N GLY A 218 -4.67 -2.76 -52.32
CA GLY A 218 -4.49 -2.18 -50.98
C GLY A 218 -5.68 -2.32 -50.02
N GLY A 219 -6.77 -3.00 -50.42
CA GLY A 219 -7.96 -3.24 -49.60
C GLY A 219 -8.89 -2.04 -49.47
N TYR A 220 -9.91 -2.16 -48.63
CA TYR A 220 -10.94 -1.13 -48.42
C TYR A 220 -10.55 -0.08 -47.36
N ASN A 221 -9.48 -0.26 -46.60
CA ASN A 221 -9.03 0.76 -45.64
C ASN A 221 -8.54 2.03 -46.37
N GLY A 222 -9.25 3.14 -46.24
CA GLY A 222 -9.00 4.36 -47.00
C GLY A 222 -9.84 4.49 -48.27
N TYR A 223 -10.76 3.54 -48.53
CA TYR A 223 -11.73 3.63 -49.63
C TYR A 223 -12.79 4.70 -49.34
N SER A 224 -13.23 5.44 -50.36
CA SER A 224 -14.30 6.43 -50.23
C SER A 224 -15.66 5.78 -50.43
N ALA A 225 -16.43 5.64 -49.36
CA ALA A 225 -17.78 5.08 -49.40
C ALA A 225 -18.83 6.18 -49.57
N GLN A 226 -19.94 5.84 -50.24
CA GLN A 226 -21.00 6.76 -50.59
C GLN A 226 -22.33 6.32 -49.98
N ILE A 227 -23.08 7.28 -49.44
CA ILE A 227 -24.49 7.14 -49.09
C ILE A 227 -25.29 7.94 -50.11
N THR A 228 -26.16 7.27 -50.84
CA THR A 228 -26.97 7.85 -51.92
C THR A 228 -28.45 7.94 -51.53
N GLY A 229 -29.13 8.98 -52.01
CA GLY A 229 -30.58 9.10 -51.82
C GLY A 229 -31.04 9.43 -50.40
N PHE A 230 -30.17 10.01 -49.56
CA PHE A 230 -30.55 10.35 -48.19
C PHE A 230 -31.38 11.64 -48.15
N ASN A 231 -32.61 11.56 -47.64
CA ASN A 231 -33.56 12.68 -47.62
C ASN A 231 -33.29 13.62 -46.43
N THR A 232 -32.32 14.52 -46.59
CA THR A 232 -32.01 15.55 -45.57
C THR A 232 -33.10 16.60 -45.46
N ALA A 233 -33.82 16.91 -46.56
CA ALA A 233 -34.92 17.88 -46.56
C ALA A 233 -36.03 17.50 -45.58
N ALA A 234 -36.38 16.21 -45.50
CA ALA A 234 -37.39 15.72 -44.54
C ALA A 234 -36.96 15.94 -43.08
N LEU A 235 -35.67 15.79 -42.77
CA LEU A 235 -35.14 16.02 -41.41
C LEU A 235 -35.09 17.51 -41.05
N VAL A 236 -34.80 18.37 -42.03
CA VAL A 236 -34.84 19.82 -41.88
C VAL A 236 -36.28 20.31 -41.65
N ILE A 237 -37.24 19.84 -42.45
CA ILE A 237 -38.67 20.15 -42.29
C ILE A 237 -39.19 19.70 -40.92
N ALA A 238 -38.72 18.55 -40.43
CA ALA A 238 -39.08 18.03 -39.12
C ALA A 238 -38.37 18.73 -37.94
N GLY A 239 -37.54 19.74 -38.19
CA GLY A 239 -36.78 20.46 -37.16
C GLY A 239 -35.67 19.62 -36.49
N LYS A 240 -35.29 18.48 -37.08
CA LYS A 240 -34.30 17.55 -36.53
C LYS A 240 -32.88 17.82 -37.02
N MET A 241 -32.71 18.58 -38.09
CA MET A 241 -31.42 18.90 -38.70
C MET A 241 -31.42 20.35 -39.20
N ARG A 242 -30.25 21.00 -39.27
CA ARG A 242 -30.12 22.35 -39.82
C ARG A 242 -30.14 22.33 -41.36
N ALA A 243 -30.66 23.40 -41.95
CA ALA A 243 -30.75 23.55 -43.41
C ALA A 243 -29.39 23.59 -44.14
N ASP A 244 -28.31 23.91 -43.42
CA ASP A 244 -26.93 23.89 -43.92
C ASP A 244 -26.23 22.53 -43.74
N CYS A 245 -26.93 21.54 -43.16
CA CYS A 245 -26.39 20.24 -42.76
C CYS A 245 -25.15 20.34 -41.84
N ASN A 246 -24.88 21.49 -41.20
CA ASN A 246 -23.69 21.68 -40.38
C ASN A 246 -23.77 20.93 -39.05
N ASP A 247 -24.94 20.45 -38.65
CA ASP A 247 -25.15 19.51 -37.56
C ASP A 247 -25.29 18.07 -38.05
N LEU A 248 -24.69 17.69 -39.17
CA LEU A 248 -24.52 16.28 -39.54
C LEU A 248 -23.08 15.84 -39.25
N ARG A 249 -22.90 14.66 -38.68
CA ARG A 249 -21.58 14.06 -38.42
C ARG A 249 -21.56 12.61 -38.85
N ILE A 250 -20.40 12.16 -39.34
CA ILE A 250 -20.06 10.75 -39.49
C ILE A 250 -19.01 10.42 -38.43
N ALA A 251 -19.18 9.32 -37.71
CA ALA A 251 -18.17 8.80 -36.81
C ALA A 251 -18.07 7.28 -36.91
N ARG A 252 -16.89 6.74 -36.57
CA ARG A 252 -16.63 5.30 -36.48
C ARG A 252 -16.42 4.87 -35.03
N PHE A 253 -17.01 3.76 -34.62
CA PHE A 253 -16.80 3.11 -33.33
C PHE A 253 -15.76 1.99 -33.45
N ALA A 254 -14.61 2.15 -32.78
CA ALA A 254 -13.60 1.12 -32.67
C ALA A 254 -12.82 1.29 -31.36
N ALA A 255 -12.37 0.17 -30.77
CA ALA A 255 -11.66 0.18 -29.47
C ALA A 255 -12.40 0.98 -28.38
N ASN A 256 -13.72 0.78 -28.25
CA ASN A 256 -14.61 1.49 -27.32
C ASN A 256 -14.59 3.02 -27.42
N THR A 257 -14.15 3.55 -28.57
CA THR A 257 -13.99 4.99 -28.81
C THR A 257 -14.68 5.36 -30.12
N TRP A 258 -15.31 6.52 -30.13
CA TRP A 258 -15.88 7.12 -31.33
C TRP A 258 -14.94 8.15 -31.94
N THR A 259 -14.62 7.99 -33.22
CA THR A 259 -13.76 8.92 -33.97
C THR A 259 -14.59 9.61 -35.05
N GLN A 260 -14.66 10.95 -35.00
CA GLN A 260 -15.34 11.76 -36.01
C GLN A 260 -14.52 11.80 -37.31
N LEU A 261 -15.20 11.70 -38.46
CA LEU A 261 -14.59 11.68 -39.80
C LEU A 261 -14.96 12.94 -40.60
N ASP A 262 -14.06 13.33 -41.51
CA ASP A 262 -14.36 14.27 -42.59
C ASP A 262 -15.41 13.66 -43.55
N ARG A 263 -16.23 14.53 -44.13
CA ARG A 263 -17.27 14.14 -45.07
C ARG A 263 -17.48 15.19 -46.15
N GLN A 264 -17.92 14.77 -47.32
CA GLN A 264 -18.53 15.66 -48.31
C GLN A 264 -20.03 15.44 -48.33
N VAL A 265 -20.80 16.53 -48.42
CA VAL A 265 -22.24 16.46 -48.70
C VAL A 265 -22.55 17.20 -49.98
N ILE A 266 -23.15 16.47 -50.91
CA ILE A 266 -23.61 16.98 -52.20
C ILE A 266 -25.13 17.06 -52.15
N ASN A 267 -25.69 18.18 -52.63
CA ASN A 267 -27.13 18.45 -52.61
C ASN A 267 -27.74 18.38 -51.19
N CYS A 268 -27.14 19.06 -50.21
CA CYS A 268 -27.72 19.22 -48.87
C CYS A 268 -29.14 19.85 -48.96
N ASN A 269 -30.01 19.51 -48.01
CA ASN A 269 -31.40 19.95 -47.94
C ASN A 269 -32.21 19.55 -49.19
N THR A 270 -31.99 18.33 -49.68
CA THR A 270 -32.78 17.74 -50.77
C THR A 270 -33.26 16.33 -50.42
N ALA A 271 -34.17 15.79 -51.23
CA ALA A 271 -34.64 14.42 -51.08
C ALA A 271 -33.60 13.35 -51.46
N SER A 272 -32.53 13.76 -52.15
CA SER A 272 -31.52 12.87 -52.72
C SER A 272 -30.10 13.36 -52.41
N SER A 273 -29.84 13.74 -51.16
CA SER A 273 -28.49 14.12 -50.74
C SER A 273 -27.54 12.94 -50.84
N THR A 274 -26.31 13.24 -51.23
CA THR A 274 -25.21 12.27 -51.32
C THR A 274 -24.17 12.62 -50.27
N ILE A 275 -23.73 11.64 -49.48
CA ILE A 275 -22.72 11.84 -48.43
C ILE A 275 -21.54 10.90 -48.68
N TRP A 276 -20.33 11.46 -48.78
CA TRP A 276 -19.08 10.71 -48.93
C TRP A 276 -18.25 10.76 -47.66
N PHE A 277 -17.62 9.65 -47.30
CA PHE A 277 -16.67 9.55 -46.19
C PHE A 277 -15.63 8.45 -46.47
N LYS A 278 -14.51 8.51 -45.76
CA LYS A 278 -13.40 7.55 -45.94
C LYS A 278 -13.45 6.45 -44.90
N LEU A 279 -13.43 5.20 -45.36
CA LEU A 279 -13.35 4.02 -44.49
C LEU A 279 -12.01 4.02 -43.74
N GLN A 280 -12.03 3.64 -42.46
CA GLN A 280 -10.87 3.62 -41.56
C GLN A 280 -10.36 2.21 -41.25
N ALA A 281 -10.95 1.19 -41.88
CA ALA A 281 -10.58 -0.20 -41.70
C ALA A 281 -10.84 -0.99 -42.99
N ASP A 282 -10.12 -2.10 -43.14
CA ASP A 282 -10.33 -3.02 -44.25
C ASP A 282 -11.56 -3.90 -44.01
N ILE A 283 -12.23 -4.33 -45.08
CA ILE A 283 -13.42 -5.17 -45.04
C ILE A 283 -13.14 -6.42 -45.89
N ALA A 284 -13.27 -7.60 -45.29
CA ALA A 284 -13.05 -8.85 -46.00
C ALA A 284 -14.03 -8.98 -47.20
N ALA A 285 -13.61 -9.70 -48.24
CA ALA A 285 -14.44 -9.94 -49.42
C ALA A 285 -15.82 -10.52 -49.04
N ASN A 286 -16.89 -9.97 -49.63
CA ASN A 286 -18.30 -10.23 -49.28
C ASN A 286 -18.69 -9.88 -47.83
N GLY A 287 -17.87 -9.10 -47.12
CA GLY A 287 -18.10 -8.70 -45.74
C GLY A 287 -18.93 -7.43 -45.60
N ALA A 288 -19.23 -7.08 -44.36
CA ALA A 288 -19.86 -5.82 -44.01
C ALA A 288 -19.20 -5.21 -42.76
N ASP A 289 -19.18 -3.88 -42.68
CA ASP A 289 -18.75 -3.11 -41.53
C ASP A 289 -19.89 -2.18 -41.06
N ALA A 290 -20.38 -2.42 -39.86
CA ALA A 290 -21.44 -1.64 -39.20
C ALA A 290 -20.90 -0.68 -38.12
N SER A 291 -19.60 -0.41 -38.12
CA SER A 291 -18.95 0.45 -37.13
C SER A 291 -19.16 1.95 -37.37
N TYR A 292 -19.85 2.37 -38.44
CA TYR A 292 -20.06 3.79 -38.76
C TYR A 292 -21.45 4.27 -38.35
N SER A 293 -21.60 5.54 -38.01
CA SER A 293 -22.89 6.13 -37.65
C SER A 293 -23.01 7.61 -37.99
N PHE A 294 -24.25 8.03 -38.22
CA PHE A 294 -24.68 9.41 -38.31
C PHE A 294 -25.02 9.99 -36.94
N PHE A 295 -24.73 11.27 -36.75
CA PHE A 295 -25.24 12.06 -35.63
C PHE A 295 -25.80 13.39 -36.14
N TYR A 296 -26.95 13.80 -35.58
CA TYR A 296 -27.61 15.06 -35.90
C TYR A 296 -28.56 15.55 -34.80
N GLY A 297 -29.13 16.75 -34.98
CA GLY A 297 -30.02 17.38 -34.01
C GLY A 297 -29.30 18.18 -32.94
N ASN A 298 -28.17 18.80 -33.32
CA ASN A 298 -27.46 19.77 -32.49
C ASN A 298 -27.55 21.14 -33.16
N ALA A 299 -28.52 21.96 -32.72
CA ALA A 299 -28.77 23.28 -33.30
C ALA A 299 -27.54 24.20 -33.28
N ASN A 300 -26.67 24.04 -32.27
CA ASN A 300 -25.49 24.87 -32.05
C ASN A 300 -24.20 24.24 -32.60
N ALA A 301 -24.28 23.20 -33.43
CA ALA A 301 -23.10 22.54 -33.97
C ALA A 301 -22.23 23.54 -34.79
N PRO A 302 -20.90 23.58 -34.56
CA PRO A 302 -20.00 24.33 -35.43
C PRO A 302 -19.90 23.66 -36.82
N ALA A 303 -19.23 24.32 -37.76
CA ALA A 303 -18.94 23.73 -39.07
C ALA A 303 -18.23 22.36 -38.92
N PRO A 304 -18.60 21.34 -39.71
CA PRO A 304 -17.95 20.04 -39.68
C PRO A 304 -16.51 20.12 -40.26
N PRO A 305 -15.63 19.17 -39.91
CA PRO A 305 -14.43 18.89 -40.70
C PRO A 305 -14.83 18.61 -42.17
N ALA A 306 -14.19 19.32 -43.09
CA ALA A 306 -14.53 19.33 -44.51
C ALA A 306 -13.30 19.18 -45.43
N ASN A 307 -12.20 18.61 -44.93
CA ASN A 307 -11.02 18.39 -45.75
C ASN A 307 -11.26 17.22 -46.72
N LEU A 308 -11.46 17.51 -48.00
CA LEU A 308 -11.77 16.49 -49.01
C LEU A 308 -10.60 15.53 -49.30
N ASN A 309 -9.35 15.91 -48.97
CA ASN A 309 -8.22 14.98 -49.00
C ASN A 309 -8.28 13.92 -47.88
N ASN A 310 -9.10 14.13 -46.84
CA ASN A 310 -9.43 13.11 -45.85
C ASN A 310 -10.64 12.25 -46.24
N VAL A 311 -11.35 12.60 -47.32
CA VAL A 311 -12.47 11.83 -47.89
C VAL A 311 -12.01 10.98 -49.07
N TYR A 312 -11.10 11.51 -49.89
CA TYR A 312 -10.60 10.91 -51.13
C TYR A 312 -9.11 10.54 -51.04
N LEU A 313 -8.52 10.02 -52.12
CA LEU A 313 -7.06 9.84 -52.22
C LEU A 313 -6.37 11.15 -52.58
N ALA A 314 -6.97 11.91 -53.49
CA ALA A 314 -6.58 13.26 -53.85
C ALA A 314 -7.83 14.05 -54.25
N TYR A 315 -7.89 15.30 -53.82
CA TYR A 315 -8.87 16.26 -54.29
C TYR A 315 -8.21 17.63 -54.42
N ASP A 316 -8.45 18.28 -55.55
CA ASP A 316 -7.96 19.62 -55.83
C ASP A 316 -8.94 20.36 -56.74
N ASN A 317 -9.46 21.48 -56.25
CA ASN A 317 -10.28 22.42 -57.03
C ASN A 317 -9.49 23.68 -57.41
N PHE A 318 -8.18 23.69 -57.16
CA PHE A 318 -7.22 24.74 -57.55
C PHE A 318 -7.44 26.15 -56.95
N ASP A 319 -8.54 26.39 -56.22
CA ASP A 319 -8.87 27.68 -55.61
C ASP A 319 -7.82 28.18 -54.60
N ALA A 320 -7.13 27.25 -53.95
CA ALA A 320 -6.08 27.55 -52.99
C ALA A 320 -4.73 27.89 -53.64
N ASP A 321 -4.56 27.60 -54.94
CA ASP A 321 -3.26 27.66 -55.62
C ASP A 321 -2.89 29.03 -56.18
N THR A 322 -1.60 29.31 -56.27
CA THR A 322 -1.08 30.58 -56.77
C THR A 322 -1.23 30.68 -58.29
N LEU A 323 -1.81 31.79 -58.77
CA LEU A 323 -1.96 32.06 -60.20
C LEU A 323 -0.63 32.05 -60.96
N ALA A 324 -0.68 31.65 -62.23
CA ALA A 324 0.45 31.61 -63.16
C ALA A 324 1.61 30.71 -62.69
N GLN A 325 1.32 29.70 -61.88
CA GLN A 325 2.24 28.65 -61.45
C GLN A 325 1.56 27.27 -61.58
N PRO A 326 2.32 26.17 -61.68
CA PRO A 326 1.77 24.85 -61.45
C PRO A 326 1.15 24.74 -60.04
N PRO A 327 0.04 24.00 -59.86
CA PRO A 327 -0.62 23.84 -58.57
C PRO A 327 0.26 23.09 -57.57
N ALA A 328 0.11 23.39 -56.29
CA ALA A 328 0.87 22.78 -55.21
C ALA A 328 0.53 21.28 -55.08
N GLY A 329 1.54 20.42 -54.88
CA GLY A 329 1.36 18.96 -54.78
C GLY A 329 1.37 18.22 -56.13
N TRP A 330 1.37 18.96 -57.24
CA TRP A 330 1.46 18.43 -58.59
C TRP A 330 2.89 18.51 -59.16
N THR A 331 3.26 17.56 -60.01
CA THR A 331 4.55 17.53 -60.72
C THR A 331 4.35 17.49 -62.22
N VAL A 332 4.98 18.43 -62.92
CA VAL A 332 4.98 18.50 -64.39
C VAL A 332 6.01 17.52 -64.96
N GLN A 333 5.63 16.76 -65.98
CA GLN A 333 6.47 15.80 -66.68
C GLN A 333 6.31 15.97 -68.20
N GLY A 334 7.40 16.14 -68.94
CA GLY A 334 7.36 16.19 -70.41
C GLY A 334 7.24 17.58 -71.06
N GLY A 335 7.22 18.67 -70.27
CA GLY A 335 7.41 20.04 -70.75
C GLY A 335 6.19 20.67 -71.45
N GLY A 336 5.36 21.40 -70.69
CA GLY A 336 4.25 22.26 -71.17
C GLY A 336 3.89 23.30 -70.09
N PRO A 337 3.28 24.45 -70.43
CA PRO A 337 2.99 25.51 -69.47
C PRO A 337 1.68 25.22 -68.71
N TRP A 338 1.78 24.35 -67.71
CA TRP A 338 0.72 24.09 -66.73
C TRP A 338 0.65 25.22 -65.71
N ASN A 339 -0.42 26.01 -65.76
CA ASN A 339 -0.60 27.15 -64.88
C ASN A 339 -2.02 27.20 -64.33
N VAL A 340 -2.13 27.51 -63.04
CA VAL A 340 -3.40 27.90 -62.44
C VAL A 340 -3.78 29.28 -62.99
N VAL A 341 -5.00 29.40 -63.52
CA VAL A 341 -5.54 30.64 -64.10
C VAL A 341 -6.85 30.98 -63.43
N ALA A 342 -7.19 32.28 -63.43
CA ALA A 342 -8.49 32.73 -62.94
C ALA A 342 -9.59 32.32 -63.93
N ASP A 343 -10.72 31.88 -63.39
CA ASP A 343 -11.94 31.58 -64.13
C ASP A 343 -13.08 32.52 -63.68
N VAL A 344 -14.34 32.07 -63.69
CA VAL A 344 -15.49 32.89 -63.30
C VAL A 344 -15.49 33.17 -61.80
N GLY A 345 -15.57 34.45 -61.43
CA GLY A 345 -15.62 34.88 -60.02
C GLY A 345 -14.28 34.70 -59.30
N THR A 346 -14.29 34.07 -58.12
CA THR A 346 -13.07 33.73 -57.37
C THR A 346 -12.49 32.36 -57.76
N ASN A 347 -13.17 31.62 -58.64
CA ASN A 347 -12.78 30.27 -59.04
C ASN A 347 -11.43 30.28 -59.76
N ARG A 348 -10.57 29.30 -59.47
CA ARG A 348 -9.31 29.08 -60.17
C ARG A 348 -9.33 27.70 -60.81
N ILE A 349 -8.76 27.59 -62.00
CA ILE A 349 -8.71 26.35 -62.77
C ILE A 349 -7.27 26.08 -63.22
N LEU A 350 -6.94 24.82 -63.47
CA LEU A 350 -5.66 24.44 -64.04
C LEU A 350 -5.74 24.50 -65.57
N ARG A 351 -4.90 25.32 -66.20
CA ARG A 351 -4.80 25.42 -67.66
C ARG A 351 -3.48 24.87 -68.18
N GLU A 352 -3.57 24.13 -69.26
CA GLU A 352 -2.46 23.84 -70.17
C GLU A 352 -2.64 24.73 -71.43
N SER A 353 -1.63 25.58 -71.73
CA SER A 353 -1.68 26.57 -72.82
C SER A 353 -0.70 26.22 -73.95
N ASN A 354 -1.13 26.12 -75.21
CA ASN A 354 -0.25 25.62 -76.27
C ASN A 354 0.90 26.60 -76.62
N ALA A 355 2.16 26.19 -76.39
CA ALA A 355 3.37 26.81 -76.91
C ALA A 355 4.00 25.89 -77.98
N VAL A 356 4.12 26.40 -79.20
CA VAL A 356 4.58 25.69 -80.41
C VAL A 356 5.81 24.80 -80.16
N GLY A 357 5.70 23.50 -80.47
CA GLY A 357 6.86 22.61 -80.71
C GLY A 357 7.20 21.54 -79.65
N ALA A 358 6.37 21.29 -78.64
CA ALA A 358 6.59 20.23 -77.65
C ALA A 358 5.77 18.95 -77.97
N ASN A 359 6.30 17.78 -77.61
CA ASN A 359 5.61 16.49 -77.75
C ASN A 359 5.20 15.99 -76.34
N ARG A 360 3.89 15.97 -76.04
CA ARG A 360 3.21 15.22 -74.94
C ARG A 360 3.37 15.80 -73.51
N ASN A 361 2.42 16.62 -73.07
CA ASN A 361 2.47 17.33 -71.78
C ASN A 361 1.69 16.58 -70.70
N VAL A 362 2.33 16.34 -69.56
CA VAL A 362 1.76 15.60 -68.42
C VAL A 362 1.94 16.41 -67.14
N ILE A 363 0.95 16.36 -66.26
CA ILE A 363 1.08 16.76 -64.87
C ILE A 363 0.43 15.70 -63.98
N TYR A 364 1.05 15.34 -62.86
CA TYR A 364 0.52 14.27 -61.99
C TYR A 364 0.61 14.62 -60.51
N PHE A 365 -0.30 14.04 -59.74
CA PHE A 365 -0.40 14.23 -58.30
C PHE A 365 0.52 13.25 -57.56
N THR A 366 1.52 13.77 -56.87
CA THR A 366 2.59 12.94 -56.28
C THR A 366 2.16 12.14 -55.06
N ALA A 367 1.13 12.58 -54.34
CA ALA A 367 0.65 11.93 -53.13
C ALA A 367 -0.05 10.58 -53.40
N VAL A 368 -0.50 10.35 -54.63
CA VAL A 368 -1.02 9.05 -55.07
C VAL A 368 0.13 8.34 -55.78
N ALA A 369 0.76 7.38 -55.12
CA ALA A 369 1.85 6.59 -55.72
C ALA A 369 1.71 5.09 -55.45
N ASN A 370 0.98 4.72 -54.39
CA ASN A 370 0.87 3.34 -53.91
C ASN A 370 -0.47 2.68 -54.27
N GLU A 371 -1.19 3.24 -55.24
CA GLU A 371 -2.53 2.80 -55.63
C GLU A 371 -2.51 2.27 -57.06
N ARG A 372 -3.28 1.22 -57.33
CA ARG A 372 -3.45 0.63 -58.67
C ARG A 372 -4.90 0.71 -59.14
N ASP A 373 -5.84 0.39 -58.26
CA ASP A 373 -7.26 0.34 -58.57
C ASP A 373 -7.91 1.67 -58.19
N VAL A 374 -7.97 2.60 -59.13
CA VAL A 374 -8.35 4.01 -58.92
C VAL A 374 -9.37 4.50 -59.93
N LEU A 375 -10.25 5.40 -59.49
CA LEU A 375 -11.04 6.27 -60.35
C LEU A 375 -10.47 7.67 -60.25
N VAL A 376 -10.16 8.24 -61.40
CA VAL A 376 -9.73 9.63 -61.57
C VAL A 376 -10.85 10.37 -62.25
N GLN A 377 -11.15 11.58 -61.80
CA GLN A 377 -12.18 12.44 -62.36
C GLN A 377 -11.69 13.89 -62.36
N ALA A 378 -12.10 14.65 -63.37
CA ALA A 378 -11.95 16.09 -63.41
C ALA A 378 -13.06 16.69 -64.28
N ASP A 379 -13.42 17.94 -63.99
CA ASP A 379 -14.19 18.75 -64.93
C ASP A 379 -13.23 19.32 -65.97
N VAL A 380 -13.52 19.09 -67.25
CA VAL A 380 -12.65 19.45 -68.37
C VAL A 380 -13.38 20.39 -69.31
N ARG A 381 -12.77 21.55 -69.59
CA ARG A 381 -13.21 22.50 -70.61
C ARG A 381 -12.12 22.67 -71.66
N MET A 382 -12.52 22.69 -72.92
CA MET A 382 -11.62 22.97 -74.04
C MET A 382 -12.03 24.28 -74.69
N THR A 383 -11.05 25.06 -75.16
CA THR A 383 -11.31 26.31 -75.90
C THR A 383 -10.45 26.36 -77.16
N THR A 384 -11.09 26.43 -78.33
CA THR A 384 -10.38 26.48 -79.62
C THR A 384 -9.59 27.78 -79.80
N VAL A 385 -8.40 27.67 -80.39
CA VAL A 385 -7.68 28.81 -80.96
C VAL A 385 -7.67 28.60 -82.49
N ALA A 386 -8.36 29.47 -83.23
CA ALA A 386 -8.48 29.42 -84.70
C ALA A 386 -9.37 28.30 -85.32
N GLY A 387 -10.40 27.81 -84.60
CA GLY A 387 -11.43 26.94 -85.20
C GLY A 387 -10.99 25.51 -85.53
N LEU A 388 -9.91 25.02 -84.91
CA LEU A 388 -9.39 23.66 -85.05
C LEU A 388 -9.87 22.78 -83.87
N GLU A 389 -10.23 21.52 -84.14
CA GLU A 389 -10.76 20.59 -83.12
C GLU A 389 -9.66 19.91 -82.29
N SER A 390 -9.93 19.64 -81.00
CA SER A 390 -9.09 18.76 -80.18
C SER A 390 -9.18 17.33 -80.69
N THR A 391 -8.05 16.62 -80.72
CA THR A 391 -7.96 15.25 -81.22
C THR A 391 -7.86 14.21 -80.09
N GLY A 392 -7.83 14.62 -78.82
CA GLY A 392 -7.51 13.74 -77.69
C GLY A 392 -8.41 13.83 -76.45
N CYS A 393 -9.26 14.86 -76.34
CA CYS A 393 -10.16 15.09 -75.20
C CYS A 393 -11.58 15.49 -75.68
N PRO A 394 -12.63 15.23 -74.88
CA PRO A 394 -12.59 14.52 -73.59
C PRO A 394 -12.29 13.02 -73.78
N LEU A 395 -12.56 12.49 -74.99
CA LEU A 395 -12.20 11.14 -75.43
C LEU A 395 -12.00 11.09 -76.96
N GLY A 396 -10.85 10.60 -77.45
CA GLY A 396 -10.50 10.53 -78.90
C GLY A 396 -10.05 9.14 -79.39
N ARG A 397 -10.05 8.89 -80.72
CA ARG A 397 -9.70 7.59 -81.37
C ARG A 397 -8.51 7.68 -82.35
N VAL A 398 -7.55 6.75 -82.26
CA VAL A 398 -6.31 6.65 -83.08
C VAL A 398 -6.25 5.31 -83.82
N GLY A 399 -5.82 5.27 -85.10
CA GLY A 399 -5.75 4.05 -85.92
C GLY A 399 -4.42 3.82 -86.67
N GLY A 400 -4.14 2.57 -87.06
CA GLY A 400 -2.99 2.15 -87.89
C GLY A 400 -3.33 1.96 -89.39
N THR A 401 -2.32 1.76 -90.26
CA THR A 401 -2.44 1.80 -91.74
C THR A 401 -2.99 0.54 -92.43
N THR A 402 -3.35 -0.52 -91.71
CA THR A 402 -4.01 -1.71 -92.27
C THR A 402 -5.11 -2.20 -91.33
N ALA A 403 -6.15 -2.86 -91.87
CA ALA A 403 -7.28 -3.40 -91.10
C ALA A 403 -6.88 -4.44 -90.02
N ALA A 404 -5.63 -4.94 -90.05
CA ALA A 404 -5.07 -5.82 -89.03
C ALA A 404 -4.27 -5.09 -87.91
N ASN A 405 -4.08 -3.76 -88.02
CA ASN A 405 -3.30 -2.94 -87.08
C ASN A 405 -4.21 -1.98 -86.27
N MET A 406 -4.72 -2.49 -85.14
CA MET A 406 -4.97 -1.84 -83.83
C MET A 406 -5.61 -0.44 -83.76
N THR A 407 -6.76 -0.33 -83.08
CA THR A 407 -7.40 0.94 -82.66
C THR A 407 -7.03 1.27 -81.21
N ALA A 408 -6.65 2.52 -80.92
CA ALA A 408 -6.42 3.02 -79.57
C ALA A 408 -7.34 4.20 -79.23
N TYR A 409 -7.83 4.29 -77.99
CA TYR A 409 -8.56 5.47 -77.50
C TYR A 409 -7.65 6.36 -76.62
N ARG A 410 -8.02 7.61 -76.38
CA ARG A 410 -7.26 8.53 -75.50
C ARG A 410 -8.19 9.41 -74.69
N SER A 411 -7.81 9.73 -73.46
CA SER A 411 -8.49 10.66 -72.55
C SER A 411 -7.52 11.66 -71.93
N CYS A 412 -8.05 12.76 -71.39
CA CYS A 412 -7.28 13.77 -70.63
C CYS A 412 -6.79 13.28 -69.28
N LEU A 413 -7.33 12.16 -68.79
CA LEU A 413 -7.02 11.59 -67.50
C LEU A 413 -5.93 10.53 -67.65
N GLN A 414 -5.03 10.45 -66.67
CA GLN A 414 -3.85 9.60 -66.74
C GLN A 414 -3.62 8.80 -65.46
N PHE A 415 -3.14 7.56 -65.66
CA PHE A 415 -2.49 6.74 -64.64
C PHE A 415 -1.02 6.48 -65.08
N ILE A 416 -0.07 6.60 -64.15
CA ILE A 416 1.38 6.57 -64.39
C ILE A 416 2.01 5.49 -63.50
N THR A 417 2.35 4.35 -64.08
CA THR A 417 2.97 3.23 -63.35
C THR A 417 4.39 3.56 -62.85
N ILE A 418 4.74 3.15 -61.64
CA ILE A 418 6.09 3.32 -61.07
C ILE A 418 7.13 2.55 -61.91
N GLY A 419 8.21 3.22 -62.31
CA GLY A 419 9.36 2.62 -63.00
C GLY A 419 9.30 2.61 -64.54
N ALA A 420 8.31 3.27 -65.14
CA ALA A 420 8.19 3.36 -66.60
C ALA A 420 9.29 4.26 -67.22
N LEU A 421 9.91 3.82 -68.33
CA LEU A 421 10.91 4.61 -69.08
C LEU A 421 10.33 5.97 -69.50
N THR A 422 11.17 6.99 -69.70
CA THR A 422 10.78 8.35 -70.13
C THR A 422 9.87 8.42 -71.37
N ASN A 423 9.77 7.32 -72.13
CA ASN A 423 9.10 7.21 -73.41
C ASN A 423 8.03 6.09 -73.43
N GLN A 424 7.96 5.25 -72.39
CA GLN A 424 6.85 4.29 -72.18
C GLN A 424 5.93 4.90 -71.12
N ARG A 425 4.89 5.61 -71.54
CA ARG A 425 3.96 6.26 -70.61
C ARG A 425 2.52 5.87 -70.97
N VAL A 426 1.81 5.32 -69.99
CA VAL A 426 0.53 4.63 -70.12
C VAL A 426 -0.63 5.63 -70.15
N SER A 427 -0.68 6.46 -71.19
CA SER A 427 -1.85 7.30 -71.51
C SER A 427 -2.55 6.86 -72.81
N GLN A 428 -2.41 5.59 -73.20
CA GLN A 428 -3.05 5.05 -74.40
C GLN A 428 -4.00 3.92 -74.01
N LEU A 429 -5.29 4.08 -74.35
CA LEU A 429 -6.27 2.99 -74.35
C LEU A 429 -5.97 2.05 -75.53
N ALA A 430 -4.78 1.44 -75.55
CA ALA A 430 -4.28 0.59 -76.63
C ALA A 430 -3.94 -0.81 -76.11
N SER A 431 -4.32 -1.84 -76.87
CA SER A 431 -3.50 -3.05 -76.92
C SER A 431 -2.18 -2.68 -77.61
N TRP A 432 -1.04 -3.20 -77.14
CA TRP A 432 0.28 -2.87 -77.68
C TRP A 432 0.79 -4.04 -78.52
N ASN A 433 1.04 -3.82 -79.82
CA ASN A 433 2.05 -4.57 -80.59
C ASN A 433 2.87 -3.55 -81.38
N ALA A 434 4.19 -3.71 -81.35
CA ALA A 434 5.17 -2.71 -81.75
C ALA A 434 5.02 -2.27 -83.22
N GLY A 435 4.57 -1.02 -83.44
CA GLY A 435 4.52 -0.33 -84.73
C GLY A 435 4.18 1.15 -84.54
N ALA A 436 4.77 2.04 -85.33
CA ALA A 436 4.62 3.50 -85.18
C ALA A 436 3.21 3.98 -85.58
N PHE A 437 2.54 4.76 -84.71
CA PHE A 437 1.28 5.45 -85.00
C PHE A 437 1.55 6.66 -85.90
N LEU A 438 0.84 6.80 -87.04
CA LEU A 438 1.10 7.89 -87.99
C LEU A 438 -0.09 8.83 -88.28
N SER A 439 -1.33 8.57 -87.81
CA SER A 439 -2.40 9.60 -87.81
C SER A 439 -3.57 9.33 -86.84
N LEU A 440 -4.15 10.40 -86.30
CA LEU A 440 -5.36 10.43 -85.46
C LEU A 440 -6.60 10.49 -86.36
N GLN A 441 -7.66 9.71 -86.05
CA GLN A 441 -8.79 9.56 -86.98
C GLN A 441 -9.95 10.52 -86.69
N GLU A 442 -10.62 10.54 -85.52
CA GLU A 442 -11.66 11.54 -85.13
C GLU A 442 -11.92 11.55 -83.59
N PRO A 443 -12.50 12.62 -82.99
CA PRO A 443 -13.00 12.60 -81.61
C PRO A 443 -14.15 11.57 -81.44
N LEU A 444 -14.15 10.82 -80.34
CA LEU A 444 -15.18 9.79 -80.09
C LEU A 444 -16.44 10.36 -79.42
N TYR A 445 -16.27 11.46 -78.67
CA TYR A 445 -17.36 12.18 -78.01
C TYR A 445 -17.41 13.61 -78.57
N PRO A 446 -18.55 14.04 -79.15
CA PRO A 446 -18.69 15.42 -79.63
C PRO A 446 -18.69 16.37 -78.44
N TRP A 447 -17.82 17.38 -78.48
CA TRP A 447 -17.71 18.39 -77.44
C TRP A 447 -18.13 19.76 -77.97
N VAL A 448 -18.58 20.63 -77.07
CA VAL A 448 -18.96 22.01 -77.37
C VAL A 448 -17.89 22.94 -76.84
N ASP A 449 -17.50 23.92 -77.68
CA ASP A 449 -16.48 24.90 -77.33
C ASP A 449 -16.82 25.64 -76.03
N ALA A 450 -15.81 25.85 -75.19
CA ALA A 450 -15.90 26.51 -73.87
C ALA A 450 -16.89 25.88 -72.86
N THR A 451 -17.30 24.62 -73.05
CA THR A 451 -18.20 23.90 -72.13
C THR A 451 -17.42 22.92 -71.24
N PHE A 452 -17.74 22.89 -69.93
CA PHE A 452 -17.20 21.90 -69.00
C PHE A 452 -17.93 20.56 -69.10
N TYR A 453 -17.17 19.49 -69.05
CA TYR A 453 -17.65 18.11 -68.97
C TYR A 453 -16.99 17.42 -67.78
N THR A 454 -17.76 16.71 -66.97
CA THR A 454 -17.17 15.84 -65.93
C THR A 454 -16.67 14.57 -66.60
N VAL A 455 -15.36 14.41 -66.69
CA VAL A 455 -14.73 13.25 -67.29
C VAL A 455 -14.17 12.37 -66.18
N ALA A 456 -14.42 11.06 -66.25
CA ALA A 456 -13.83 10.10 -65.31
C ALA A 456 -13.22 8.88 -66.02
N GLY A 457 -12.16 8.35 -65.45
CA GLY A 457 -11.46 7.14 -65.88
C GLY A 457 -11.22 6.22 -64.69
N ALA A 458 -11.82 5.03 -64.71
CA ALA A 458 -11.64 4.00 -63.70
C ALA A 458 -10.69 2.92 -64.20
N PHE A 459 -9.56 2.74 -63.52
CA PHE A 459 -8.50 1.76 -63.78
C PHE A 459 -8.53 0.75 -62.65
N PHE A 460 -8.86 -0.52 -62.90
CA PHE A 460 -9.02 -1.50 -61.82
C PHE A 460 -8.90 -2.96 -62.27
N GLY A 461 -8.50 -3.86 -61.37
CA GLY A 461 -8.50 -5.31 -61.58
C GLY A 461 -7.20 -5.88 -62.15
N SER A 462 -7.13 -7.21 -62.29
CA SER A 462 -5.97 -7.94 -62.82
C SER A 462 -6.43 -9.14 -63.66
N PRO A 463 -6.33 -9.10 -65.01
CA PRO A 463 -5.77 -8.02 -65.82
C PRO A 463 -6.59 -6.72 -65.70
N ALA A 464 -5.91 -5.57 -65.80
CA ALA A 464 -6.54 -4.27 -65.61
C ALA A 464 -7.65 -4.01 -66.63
N THR A 465 -8.78 -3.52 -66.12
CA THR A 465 -9.96 -3.04 -66.83
C THR A 465 -9.98 -1.52 -66.76
N LEU A 466 -10.30 -0.87 -67.89
CA LEU A 466 -10.48 0.57 -67.96
C LEU A 466 -11.91 0.91 -68.38
N ARG A 467 -12.56 1.75 -67.60
CA ARG A 467 -13.86 2.37 -67.91
C ARG A 467 -13.73 3.88 -67.99
N THR A 468 -14.41 4.47 -68.97
CA THR A 468 -14.44 5.92 -69.16
C THR A 468 -15.86 6.45 -69.09
N TYR A 469 -16.01 7.60 -68.47
CA TYR A 469 -17.30 8.26 -68.27
C TYR A 469 -17.17 9.71 -68.71
N VAL A 470 -18.21 10.20 -69.38
CA VAL A 470 -18.39 11.63 -69.66
C VAL A 470 -19.77 12.00 -69.13
N ASN A 471 -19.83 13.02 -68.26
CA ASN A 471 -21.03 13.42 -67.51
C ASN A 471 -21.71 12.23 -66.82
N ASN A 472 -20.91 11.38 -66.17
CA ASN A 472 -21.32 10.14 -65.50
C ASN A 472 -21.94 9.06 -66.42
N VAL A 473 -21.89 9.23 -67.74
CA VAL A 473 -22.35 8.23 -68.71
C VAL A 473 -21.16 7.40 -69.19
N LEU A 474 -21.24 6.08 -69.01
CA LEU A 474 -20.24 5.12 -69.49
C LEU A 474 -20.10 5.18 -71.01
N GLN A 475 -18.88 5.34 -71.51
CA GLN A 475 -18.57 5.35 -72.93
C GLN A 475 -18.06 3.95 -73.37
N VAL A 476 -18.49 3.47 -74.54
CA VAL A 476 -18.15 2.15 -75.11
C VAL A 476 -17.07 2.32 -76.19
N PRO A 477 -16.03 1.45 -76.27
CA PRO A 477 -15.90 0.14 -75.62
C PRO A 477 -15.08 0.12 -74.31
N SER A 478 -15.50 -0.73 -73.36
CA SER A 478 -14.68 -1.16 -72.21
C SER A 478 -13.48 -1.96 -72.71
N ILE A 479 -12.29 -1.67 -72.17
CA ILE A 479 -11.05 -2.32 -72.59
C ILE A 479 -10.54 -3.21 -71.46
N VAL A 480 -10.39 -4.50 -71.77
CA VAL A 480 -9.88 -5.53 -70.88
C VAL A 480 -8.54 -6.02 -71.44
N GLY A 481 -7.47 -5.97 -70.65
CA GLY A 481 -6.18 -6.57 -71.01
C GLY A 481 -5.01 -5.63 -71.33
N ASN A 482 -4.97 -4.41 -70.78
CA ASN A 482 -3.76 -3.58 -70.87
C ASN A 482 -2.71 -4.06 -69.84
N ASN A 483 -1.58 -4.59 -70.31
CA ASN A 483 -0.52 -5.17 -69.48
C ASN A 483 0.30 -4.14 -68.65
N ASN A 484 0.04 -2.84 -68.80
CA ASN A 484 0.88 -1.80 -68.20
C ASN A 484 0.39 -1.25 -66.85
N VAL A 485 -0.73 -1.74 -66.30
CA VAL A 485 -1.31 -1.33 -65.00
C VAL A 485 -1.23 -2.48 -63.97
N THR A 486 -0.12 -3.23 -63.98
CA THR A 486 0.08 -4.40 -63.10
C THR A 486 0.61 -4.02 -61.71
N THR A 487 1.13 -2.79 -61.55
CA THR A 487 1.71 -2.26 -60.31
C THR A 487 1.12 -0.90 -59.95
N ALA A 488 1.37 -0.44 -58.72
CA ALA A 488 0.95 0.87 -58.24
C ALA A 488 1.55 2.03 -59.05
N GLY A 489 0.87 3.17 -59.05
CA GLY A 489 1.22 4.34 -59.84
C GLY A 489 0.60 5.64 -59.35
N SER A 490 0.88 6.70 -60.10
CA SER A 490 0.34 8.05 -59.88
C SER A 490 -0.80 8.38 -60.82
N VAL A 491 -1.65 9.32 -60.40
CA VAL A 491 -2.77 9.81 -61.20
C VAL A 491 -2.50 11.23 -61.66
N GLY A 492 -3.02 11.61 -62.82
CA GLY A 492 -2.73 12.92 -63.37
C GLY A 492 -3.56 13.28 -64.59
N LEU A 493 -3.13 14.35 -65.24
CA LEU A 493 -3.74 14.96 -66.41
C LEU A 493 -2.76 14.93 -67.58
N PHE A 494 -3.31 14.75 -68.77
CA PHE A 494 -2.58 14.52 -70.01
C PHE A 494 -3.16 15.34 -71.15
N VAL A 495 -2.27 15.98 -71.91
CA VAL A 495 -2.62 16.71 -73.13
C VAL A 495 -1.69 16.29 -74.29
N TYR A 496 -2.26 16.11 -75.48
CA TYR A 496 -1.55 15.70 -76.70
C TYR A 496 -1.60 16.80 -77.78
N ASP A 497 -0.42 17.19 -78.28
CA ASP A 497 -0.26 18.27 -79.25
C ASP A 497 -0.40 17.80 -80.70
N GLY A 498 -1.45 18.31 -81.34
CA GLY A 498 -1.60 18.30 -82.80
C GLY A 498 -2.24 19.60 -83.32
N ASN A 499 -3.04 20.29 -82.48
CA ASN A 499 -3.76 21.53 -82.80
C ASN A 499 -3.72 22.52 -81.59
N PRO A 500 -3.76 23.84 -81.81
CA PRO A 500 -3.75 24.85 -80.74
C PRO A 500 -5.11 24.94 -80.01
N VAL A 501 -5.24 24.23 -78.90
CA VAL A 501 -6.43 24.24 -78.00
C VAL A 501 -5.94 24.44 -76.56
N ASN A 502 -6.65 25.26 -75.77
CA ASN A 502 -6.41 25.35 -74.32
C ASN A 502 -7.23 24.28 -73.60
N TYR A 503 -6.61 23.58 -72.65
CA TYR A 503 -7.27 22.58 -71.81
C TYR A 503 -7.35 23.09 -70.38
N ASP A 504 -8.57 23.28 -69.91
CA ASP A 504 -8.93 23.76 -68.58
C ASP A 504 -9.45 22.60 -67.74
N PHE A 505 -8.95 22.47 -66.52
CA PHE A 505 -9.31 21.44 -65.57
C PHE A 505 -9.75 22.05 -64.24
N ASP A 506 -10.82 21.51 -63.67
CA ASP A 506 -11.34 21.87 -62.36
C ASP A 506 -11.82 20.60 -61.61
N ASN A 507 -12.04 20.68 -60.30
CA ASN A 507 -12.57 19.61 -59.45
C ASN A 507 -11.89 18.26 -59.66
N PHE A 508 -10.55 18.24 -59.66
CA PHE A 508 -9.81 17.01 -59.77
C PHE A 508 -10.05 16.13 -58.54
N LEU A 509 -10.33 14.86 -58.78
CA LEU A 509 -10.64 13.87 -57.77
C LEU A 509 -9.98 12.54 -58.13
N ALA A 510 -9.30 11.93 -57.18
CA ALA A 510 -8.92 10.53 -57.26
C ALA A 510 -9.40 9.76 -56.03
N ARG A 511 -9.96 8.57 -56.25
CA ARG A 511 -10.35 7.64 -55.17
C ARG A 511 -10.04 6.20 -55.56
N ARG A 512 -9.95 5.32 -54.57
CA ARG A 512 -9.92 3.88 -54.84
C ARG A 512 -11.20 3.45 -55.54
N TYR A 513 -11.09 2.46 -56.41
CA TYR A 513 -12.21 1.98 -57.21
C TYR A 513 -12.21 0.45 -57.29
N THR A 514 -13.39 -0.14 -57.23
CA THR A 514 -13.61 -1.57 -57.47
C THR A 514 -15.00 -1.73 -58.08
N GLU A 515 -15.23 -2.88 -58.71
CA GLU A 515 -16.55 -3.23 -59.24
C GLU A 515 -16.94 -4.64 -58.77
N PRO A 516 -18.16 -4.83 -58.23
CA PRO A 516 -19.15 -3.79 -57.89
C PRO A 516 -18.67 -2.84 -56.77
N GLU A 517 -19.13 -1.59 -56.76
CA GLU A 517 -18.81 -0.64 -55.67
C GLU A 517 -19.44 -1.05 -54.34
N PRO A 518 -18.84 -0.66 -53.19
CA PRO A 518 -19.44 -0.85 -51.87
C PRO A 518 -20.83 -0.22 -51.76
N VAL A 519 -21.76 -0.96 -51.17
CA VAL A 519 -23.14 -0.49 -50.92
C VAL A 519 -23.24 -0.05 -49.47
N THR A 520 -23.92 1.08 -49.21
CA THR A 520 -24.21 1.54 -47.86
C THR A 520 -25.69 1.43 -47.52
N ALA A 521 -25.99 1.00 -46.30
CA ALA A 521 -27.34 0.95 -45.76
C ALA A 521 -27.42 1.81 -44.48
N VAL A 522 -28.42 2.68 -44.41
CA VAL A 522 -28.65 3.56 -43.25
C VAL A 522 -29.82 3.03 -42.43
N ALA A 523 -29.58 2.77 -41.16
CA ALA A 523 -30.58 2.22 -40.25
C ALA A 523 -31.65 3.25 -39.83
N ALA A 524 -32.64 2.76 -39.08
CA ALA A 524 -33.64 3.60 -38.42
C ALA A 524 -32.99 4.55 -37.39
N GLU A 525 -33.68 5.67 -37.12
CA GLU A 525 -33.27 6.68 -36.13
C GLU A 525 -33.41 6.15 -34.70
N SER A 526 -32.41 6.42 -33.87
CA SER A 526 -32.45 6.22 -32.41
C SER A 526 -32.36 7.58 -31.70
N ALA A 527 -33.18 7.76 -30.67
CA ALA A 527 -33.21 8.94 -29.81
C ALA A 527 -32.37 8.74 -28.53
N ASN A 528 -31.89 9.82 -27.91
CA ASN A 528 -31.21 9.84 -26.60
C ASN A 528 -29.82 9.17 -26.53
N ALA A 529 -28.96 9.39 -27.52
CA ALA A 529 -27.64 8.75 -27.65
C ALA A 529 -26.64 8.95 -26.47
N LEU A 530 -26.94 9.79 -25.46
CA LEU A 530 -25.99 10.26 -24.43
C LEU A 530 -26.45 10.12 -22.96
N SER A 531 -27.61 9.53 -22.66
CA SER A 531 -28.14 9.48 -21.27
C SER A 531 -27.83 8.14 -20.59
N PRO A 532 -27.15 8.12 -19.42
CA PRO A 532 -26.98 6.90 -18.65
C PRO A 532 -28.34 6.35 -18.18
N LEU A 533 -28.58 5.08 -18.46
CA LEU A 533 -29.66 4.29 -17.90
C LEU A 533 -29.09 3.31 -16.88
N TYR A 534 -29.67 3.30 -15.69
CA TYR A 534 -29.31 2.40 -14.61
C TYR A 534 -30.47 1.45 -14.31
N GLY A 535 -30.16 0.31 -13.71
CA GLY A 535 -31.18 -0.60 -13.23
C GLY A 535 -32.06 0.05 -12.16
N SER A 536 -33.33 -0.35 -12.14
CA SER A 536 -34.32 0.05 -11.13
C SER A 536 -34.62 -1.12 -10.20
N ARG A 537 -35.36 -0.84 -9.14
CA ARG A 537 -36.01 -1.79 -8.24
C ARG A 537 -37.02 -2.67 -8.97
N GLU A 538 -37.72 -2.14 -9.97
CA GLU A 538 -38.77 -2.81 -10.75
C GLU A 538 -38.19 -3.88 -11.69
N ASN A 539 -36.87 -3.91 -11.86
CA ASN A 539 -36.18 -4.88 -12.69
C ASN A 539 -35.86 -6.18 -11.90
N ILE A 540 -36.32 -7.33 -12.42
CA ILE A 540 -36.15 -8.66 -11.81
C ILE A 540 -34.72 -9.22 -12.03
N VAL A 541 -33.92 -8.62 -12.92
CA VAL A 541 -32.54 -9.02 -13.21
C VAL A 541 -31.55 -8.16 -12.39
N ALA A 542 -30.97 -8.71 -11.32
CA ALA A 542 -29.72 -8.37 -10.59
C ALA A 542 -29.06 -6.97 -10.67
N ASN A 543 -29.77 -5.89 -11.00
CA ASN A 543 -29.22 -4.56 -11.31
C ASN A 543 -29.84 -3.44 -10.47
N GLN A 544 -30.53 -3.78 -9.37
CA GLN A 544 -31.14 -2.78 -8.49
C GLN A 544 -30.05 -1.87 -7.87
N PRO A 545 -30.36 -0.58 -7.61
CA PRO A 545 -29.48 0.27 -6.82
C PRO A 545 -29.14 -0.39 -5.48
N THR A 546 -27.86 -0.46 -5.15
CA THR A 546 -27.36 -1.11 -3.92
C THR A 546 -26.51 -0.15 -3.11
N LEU A 547 -26.71 -0.14 -1.79
CA LEU A 547 -25.91 0.61 -0.83
C LEU A 547 -25.04 -0.37 -0.06
N ASN A 548 -23.74 -0.37 -0.33
CA ASN A 548 -22.76 -1.19 0.37
C ASN A 548 -22.23 -0.43 1.58
N LEU A 549 -22.27 -1.07 2.74
CA LEU A 549 -21.85 -0.51 4.02
C LEU A 549 -20.73 -1.36 4.61
N ARG A 550 -19.71 -0.67 5.09
CA ARG A 550 -18.57 -1.26 5.82
C ARG A 550 -18.58 -0.76 7.25
N TYR A 551 -18.48 -1.63 8.25
CA TYR A 551 -18.65 -1.24 9.65
C TYR A 551 -17.90 -2.13 10.66
N LEU A 552 -17.77 -1.59 11.88
CA LEU A 552 -17.26 -2.30 13.06
C LEU A 552 -18.31 -2.28 14.17
N ARG A 553 -18.42 -3.37 14.93
CA ARG A 553 -19.32 -3.48 16.09
C ARG A 553 -18.52 -3.70 17.36
N ASP A 554 -19.06 -3.25 18.49
CA ASP A 554 -18.40 -3.40 19.79
C ASP A 554 -18.34 -4.86 20.25
N VAL A 555 -17.29 -5.23 20.99
CA VAL A 555 -17.21 -6.52 21.66
C VAL A 555 -18.15 -6.60 22.86
N THR A 556 -18.57 -7.83 23.19
CA THR A 556 -19.24 -8.11 24.46
C THR A 556 -18.19 -8.47 25.51
N LEU A 557 -18.19 -7.77 26.64
CA LEU A 557 -17.29 -8.05 27.76
C LEU A 557 -17.82 -9.24 28.58
N GLY A 558 -16.97 -10.24 28.79
CA GLY A 558 -17.22 -11.38 29.67
C GLY A 558 -16.71 -11.14 31.10
N VAL A 559 -17.09 -12.00 32.04
CA VAL A 559 -16.62 -11.90 33.44
C VAL A 559 -15.10 -12.05 33.50
N PRO A 560 -14.34 -11.12 34.07
CA PRO A 560 -12.89 -11.20 34.14
C PRO A 560 -12.43 -12.09 35.29
N THR A 561 -11.21 -12.62 35.15
CA THR A 561 -10.52 -13.31 36.25
C THR A 561 -9.70 -12.29 37.04
N LEU A 562 -9.93 -12.20 38.34
CA LEU A 562 -9.31 -11.18 39.20
C LEU A 562 -8.28 -11.83 40.12
N GLY A 563 -7.07 -11.28 40.13
CA GLY A 563 -5.99 -11.66 41.03
C GLY A 563 -5.46 -10.48 41.84
N ILE A 564 -4.33 -10.69 42.51
CA ILE A 564 -3.58 -9.63 43.20
C ILE A 564 -2.63 -9.04 42.15
N SER A 565 -2.78 -7.75 41.85
CA SER A 565 -2.10 -7.06 40.74
C SER A 565 -2.35 -7.67 39.34
N GLU A 566 -3.43 -8.44 39.17
CA GLU A 566 -3.72 -9.18 37.93
C GLU A 566 -5.19 -9.05 37.57
N ILE A 567 -5.47 -8.76 36.30
CA ILE A 567 -6.82 -8.77 35.72
C ILE A 567 -6.71 -9.46 34.37
N THR A 568 -7.36 -10.61 34.23
CA THR A 568 -7.56 -11.25 32.93
C THR A 568 -8.90 -10.80 32.36
N LEU A 569 -8.85 -9.92 31.36
CA LEU A 569 -10.02 -9.42 30.64
C LEU A 569 -10.50 -10.50 29.66
N ASN A 570 -11.81 -10.75 29.63
CA ASN A 570 -12.43 -11.72 28.74
C ASN A 570 -13.46 -11.01 27.85
N TRP A 571 -13.52 -11.36 26.57
CA TRP A 571 -14.53 -10.82 25.65
C TRP A 571 -14.87 -11.77 24.52
N THR A 572 -16.01 -11.49 23.88
CA THR A 572 -16.47 -12.19 22.67
C THR A 572 -16.82 -11.18 21.58
N PHE A 573 -16.54 -11.57 20.34
CA PHE A 573 -16.98 -10.81 19.18
C PHE A 573 -18.51 -10.92 19.01
N PRO A 574 -19.14 -9.94 18.34
CA PRO A 574 -20.58 -9.98 18.06
C PRO A 574 -21.03 -11.27 17.36
N ILE A 575 -22.27 -11.68 17.63
CA ILE A 575 -22.88 -12.84 16.96
C ILE A 575 -22.90 -12.61 15.45
N GLY A 576 -22.52 -13.64 14.69
CA GLY A 576 -22.40 -13.61 13.23
C GLY A 576 -21.04 -13.11 12.73
N SER A 577 -20.18 -12.62 13.61
CA SER A 577 -18.82 -12.19 13.29
C SER A 577 -17.81 -13.27 13.65
N THR A 578 -16.70 -13.29 12.93
CA THR A 578 -15.56 -14.15 13.21
C THR A 578 -14.32 -13.31 13.50
N ASN A 579 -13.27 -13.93 14.01
CA ASN A 579 -11.95 -13.31 14.11
C ASN A 579 -11.38 -12.83 12.78
N ALA A 580 -11.90 -13.30 11.63
CA ALA A 580 -11.49 -12.79 10.34
C ALA A 580 -11.98 -11.36 10.08
N ASN A 581 -13.01 -10.89 10.80
CA ASN A 581 -13.61 -9.55 10.65
C ASN A 581 -12.92 -8.46 11.49
N TYR A 582 -11.98 -8.82 12.37
CA TYR A 582 -11.37 -7.90 13.33
C TYR A 582 -9.89 -8.26 13.51
N ASP A 583 -9.00 -7.27 13.58
CA ASP A 583 -7.58 -7.50 13.88
C ASP A 583 -7.29 -7.44 15.40
N GLY A 584 -8.23 -6.97 16.21
CA GLY A 584 -8.09 -7.05 17.67
C GLY A 584 -9.09 -6.22 18.44
N VAL A 585 -8.79 -6.00 19.72
CA VAL A 585 -9.55 -5.17 20.65
C VAL A 585 -8.60 -4.27 21.42
N LEU A 586 -8.97 -3.00 21.47
CA LEU A 586 -8.33 -1.99 22.29
C LEU A 586 -9.12 -1.85 23.59
N PHE A 587 -8.44 -1.90 24.72
CA PHE A 587 -9.02 -1.66 26.04
C PHE A 587 -8.47 -0.37 26.62
N ALA A 588 -9.36 0.56 26.93
CA ALA A 588 -9.06 1.70 27.79
C ALA A 588 -9.54 1.40 29.20
N LYS A 589 -8.79 1.85 30.20
CA LYS A 589 -9.12 1.74 31.62
C LYS A 589 -8.99 3.07 32.34
N GLN A 590 -9.71 3.17 33.45
CA GLN A 590 -9.59 4.25 34.42
C GLN A 590 -9.77 3.69 35.82
N ALA A 591 -9.04 4.22 36.81
CA ALA A 591 -9.25 3.84 38.21
C ALA A 591 -10.61 4.36 38.73
N GLY A 592 -11.28 3.55 39.55
CA GLY A 592 -12.63 3.80 40.06
C GLY A 592 -13.72 3.11 39.25
N SER A 593 -14.97 3.57 39.42
CA SER A 593 -16.17 2.98 38.82
C SER A 593 -16.63 3.67 37.53
N VAL A 594 -16.04 4.82 37.18
CA VAL A 594 -16.47 5.63 36.03
C VAL A 594 -15.77 5.13 34.77
N ALA A 595 -16.56 4.82 33.74
CA ALA A 595 -16.04 4.39 32.45
C ALA A 595 -15.11 5.45 31.82
N PRO A 596 -14.01 5.03 31.16
CA PRO A 596 -13.15 5.93 30.40
C PRO A 596 -13.94 6.73 29.35
N THR A 597 -13.66 8.03 29.26
CA THR A 597 -14.21 8.93 28.23
C THR A 597 -13.44 8.89 26.92
N PHE A 598 -12.26 8.26 26.92
CA PHE A 598 -11.41 8.09 25.74
C PHE A 598 -12.20 7.52 24.54
N ALA A 599 -11.86 7.98 23.34
CA ALA A 599 -12.32 7.42 22.09
C ALA A 599 -11.12 7.39 21.13
N PRO A 600 -10.74 6.23 20.60
CA PRO A 600 -9.61 6.12 19.69
C PRO A 600 -9.93 6.79 18.35
N ALA A 601 -8.93 7.45 17.76
CA ALA A 601 -9.03 8.01 16.41
C ALA A 601 -8.59 6.96 15.37
N ASP A 602 -9.37 6.80 14.31
CA ASP A 602 -8.99 5.96 13.17
C ASP A 602 -7.65 6.44 12.56
N GLY A 603 -6.78 5.49 12.19
CA GLY A 603 -5.42 5.73 11.70
C GLY A 603 -4.36 5.93 12.78
N THR A 604 -4.72 5.89 14.07
CA THR A 604 -3.79 6.06 15.19
C THR A 604 -3.57 4.75 15.94
N VAL A 605 -2.32 4.33 16.09
CA VAL A 605 -1.95 3.16 16.91
C VAL A 605 -1.74 3.58 18.35
N TYR A 606 -2.39 2.87 19.27
CA TYR A 606 -2.30 3.10 20.71
C TYR A 606 -1.53 1.96 21.38
N ASN A 607 -0.40 2.28 22.02
CA ASN A 607 0.41 1.30 22.75
C ASN A 607 -0.18 1.04 24.14
N THR A 608 -0.14 -0.21 24.59
CA THR A 608 -0.44 -0.55 25.99
C THR A 608 0.37 0.33 26.93
N GLY A 609 -0.26 0.83 28.00
CA GLY A 609 0.35 1.76 28.95
C GLY A 609 0.28 3.23 28.59
N ALA A 610 -0.01 3.57 27.33
CA ALA A 610 -0.18 4.95 26.93
C ALA A 610 -1.32 5.61 27.71
N GLN A 611 -1.17 6.91 27.98
CA GLN A 611 -2.17 7.71 28.68
C GLN A 611 -2.71 8.80 27.74
N PRO A 612 -3.56 8.43 26.76
CA PRO A 612 -4.05 9.37 25.74
C PRO A 612 -4.94 10.47 26.33
N VAL A 613 -5.55 10.22 27.50
CA VAL A 613 -6.30 11.19 28.29
C VAL A 613 -5.78 11.15 29.72
N ALA A 614 -5.65 12.30 30.38
CA ALA A 614 -5.14 12.36 31.74
C ALA A 614 -5.94 11.44 32.70
N GLY A 615 -5.25 10.48 33.34
CA GLY A 615 -5.86 9.49 34.24
C GLY A 615 -6.52 8.29 33.57
N GLN A 616 -6.51 8.18 32.24
CA GLN A 616 -7.05 7.04 31.49
C GLN A 616 -5.94 6.39 30.67
N PHE A 617 -5.82 5.07 30.78
CA PHE A 617 -4.71 4.32 30.22
C PHE A 617 -5.19 3.28 29.22
N ILE A 618 -4.36 2.96 28.25
CA ILE A 618 -4.57 1.78 27.41
C ILE A 618 -4.16 0.55 28.23
N ALA A 619 -5.15 -0.23 28.66
CA ALA A 619 -4.95 -1.47 29.40
C ALA A 619 -4.38 -2.58 28.51
N ALA A 620 -4.87 -2.66 27.28
CA ALA A 620 -4.46 -3.67 26.32
C ALA A 620 -4.70 -3.17 24.90
N ASN A 621 -3.80 -3.51 23.98
CA ASN A 621 -4.07 -3.46 22.55
C ASN A 621 -3.64 -4.78 21.94
N THR A 622 -4.61 -5.59 21.55
CA THR A 622 -4.38 -6.98 21.16
C THR A 622 -4.31 -7.14 19.64
N GLY A 623 -3.62 -8.18 19.16
CA GLY A 623 -3.68 -8.62 17.75
C GLY A 623 -4.74 -9.71 17.49
N ALA A 624 -4.75 -10.28 16.28
CA ALA A 624 -5.79 -11.22 15.84
C ALA A 624 -5.80 -12.54 16.64
N PHE A 625 -6.99 -12.99 17.10
CA PHE A 625 -7.17 -14.20 17.93
C PHE A 625 -7.89 -15.33 17.20
N ALA A 626 -7.90 -16.54 17.78
CA ALA A 626 -8.51 -17.72 17.16
C ALA A 626 -10.03 -17.92 17.43
N THR A 627 -10.57 -17.65 18.64
CA THR A 627 -12.03 -17.87 18.91
C THR A 627 -12.56 -17.38 20.27
N VAL A 628 -11.76 -17.38 21.35
CA VAL A 628 -12.12 -16.74 22.63
C VAL A 628 -10.86 -16.06 23.16
N SER A 629 -10.99 -14.79 23.50
CA SER A 629 -9.85 -13.90 23.70
C SER A 629 -9.84 -13.40 25.14
N ALA A 630 -8.78 -13.81 25.83
CA ALA A 630 -8.45 -13.40 27.18
C ALA A 630 -7.10 -12.67 27.15
N PHE A 631 -6.95 -11.60 27.92
CA PHE A 631 -5.70 -10.88 28.06
C PHE A 631 -5.43 -10.59 29.53
N ASP A 632 -4.30 -11.09 30.04
CA ASP A 632 -3.80 -10.68 31.35
C ASP A 632 -3.12 -9.31 31.22
N GLU A 633 -3.68 -8.36 31.94
CA GLU A 633 -3.24 -6.98 31.94
C GLU A 633 -1.92 -6.76 32.68
N ASN A 634 -1.54 -7.66 33.58
CA ASN A 634 -0.29 -7.52 34.31
C ASN A 634 0.90 -7.63 33.34
N GLY A 635 1.68 -6.56 33.21
CA GLY A 635 2.73 -6.44 32.20
C GLY A 635 3.51 -5.14 32.30
N ASP A 636 4.68 -5.09 31.68
CA ASP A 636 5.55 -3.90 31.73
C ASP A 636 4.86 -2.63 31.24
N SER A 637 3.95 -2.82 30.30
CA SER A 637 3.24 -1.73 29.65
C SER A 637 1.99 -1.32 30.44
N SER A 638 1.29 -2.19 31.18
CA SER A 638 0.07 -1.83 31.92
C SER A 638 0.15 -2.12 33.43
N ILE A 639 -0.27 -1.17 34.28
CA ILE A 639 -0.21 -1.31 35.75
C ILE A 639 -1.55 -1.73 36.33
N VAL A 640 -1.59 -2.85 37.03
CA VAL A 640 -2.73 -3.23 37.88
C VAL A 640 -2.27 -3.24 39.33
N LEU A 641 -2.95 -2.46 40.19
CA LEU A 641 -2.61 -2.35 41.60
C LEU A 641 -3.50 -3.26 42.45
N PRO A 642 -3.00 -3.78 43.60
CA PRO A 642 -3.79 -4.61 44.50
C PRO A 642 -4.92 -3.79 45.17
N GLY A 643 -6.06 -4.45 45.44
CA GLY A 643 -7.24 -3.85 46.09
C GLY A 643 -7.86 -2.65 45.35
N THR A 644 -7.51 -2.44 44.08
CA THR A 644 -7.89 -1.25 43.31
C THR A 644 -9.01 -1.59 42.33
N GLN A 645 -10.00 -0.71 42.24
CA GLN A 645 -11.08 -0.81 41.26
C GLN A 645 -10.71 -0.10 39.96
N TYR A 646 -11.01 -0.73 38.83
CA TYR A 646 -10.83 -0.19 37.49
C TYR A 646 -12.09 -0.36 36.65
N ALA A 647 -12.44 0.66 35.88
CA ALA A 647 -13.50 0.62 34.89
C ALA A 647 -12.89 0.55 33.48
N TYR A 648 -13.50 -0.26 32.60
CA TYR A 648 -13.00 -0.52 31.25
C TYR A 648 -13.99 -0.12 30.17
N LYS A 649 -13.44 0.31 29.04
CA LYS A 649 -14.15 0.45 27.77
C LYS A 649 -13.34 -0.22 26.66
N ALA A 650 -14.02 -0.98 25.81
CA ALA A 650 -13.37 -1.85 24.81
C ALA A 650 -13.85 -1.53 23.39
N TYR A 651 -12.94 -1.48 22.44
CA TYR A 651 -13.20 -1.12 21.04
C TYR A 651 -12.68 -2.25 20.17
N THR A 652 -13.49 -2.80 19.28
CA THR A 652 -12.93 -3.63 18.21
C THR A 652 -12.10 -2.75 17.30
N HIS A 653 -11.06 -3.33 16.71
CA HIS A 653 -10.29 -2.64 15.69
C HIS A 653 -9.92 -3.54 14.52
N ASP A 654 -9.65 -2.88 13.41
CA ASP A 654 -9.24 -3.45 12.13
C ASP A 654 -7.91 -2.82 11.68
N ALA A 655 -7.01 -3.62 11.12
CA ALA A 655 -5.74 -3.19 10.54
C ALA A 655 -5.74 -2.99 9.02
N THR A 656 -6.88 -3.14 8.32
CA THR A 656 -6.93 -2.88 6.87
C THR A 656 -7.14 -1.42 6.53
N ALA A 657 -6.47 -0.97 5.46
CA ALA A 657 -6.78 0.32 4.86
C ALA A 657 -8.17 0.25 4.20
N ILE A 658 -8.98 1.27 4.44
CA ILE A 658 -10.37 1.32 3.99
C ILE A 658 -10.54 2.49 3.01
N ALA A 659 -10.60 2.19 1.71
CA ALA A 659 -10.88 3.21 0.70
C ALA A 659 -12.29 3.78 0.86
N GLY A 660 -12.42 5.12 0.78
CA GLY A 660 -13.69 5.82 0.94
C GLY A 660 -14.11 6.09 2.38
N ALA A 661 -13.34 5.62 3.38
CA ALA A 661 -13.54 6.01 4.77
C ALA A 661 -13.01 7.44 5.04
N ALA A 662 -13.50 8.07 6.11
CA ALA A 662 -13.04 9.39 6.54
C ALA A 662 -11.53 9.43 6.83
N SER A 663 -10.99 8.37 7.41
CA SER A 663 -9.56 8.07 7.46
C SER A 663 -9.31 6.79 6.69
N THR A 664 -8.48 6.83 5.66
CA THR A 664 -8.18 5.63 4.86
C THR A 664 -7.14 4.72 5.53
N ALA A 665 -6.29 5.29 6.40
CA ALA A 665 -5.26 4.57 7.12
C ALA A 665 -5.85 3.78 8.29
N ALA A 666 -5.36 2.55 8.43
CA ALA A 666 -5.64 1.72 9.59
C ALA A 666 -4.77 2.16 10.80
N PRO A 667 -5.13 1.80 12.04
CA PRO A 667 -6.28 0.98 12.42
C PRO A 667 -7.61 1.74 12.48
N HIS A 668 -8.73 1.07 12.22
CA HIS A 668 -10.08 1.61 12.39
C HIS A 668 -10.74 1.03 13.64
N TYR A 669 -11.53 1.82 14.36
CA TYR A 669 -12.09 1.44 15.66
C TYR A 669 -13.62 1.48 15.72
N SER A 670 -14.26 0.62 16.52
CA SER A 670 -15.67 0.80 16.88
C SER A 670 -15.89 2.00 17.81
N PHE A 671 -17.14 2.34 18.14
CA PHE A 671 -17.44 3.42 19.10
C PHE A 671 -17.07 3.07 20.54
N GLY A 672 -16.88 1.79 20.79
CA GLY A 672 -16.50 1.19 22.05
C GLY A 672 -17.71 0.82 22.87
N ASN A 673 -17.62 -0.33 23.53
CA ASN A 673 -18.71 -0.90 24.31
C ASN A 673 -19.27 0.12 25.31
N THR A 674 -20.58 0.34 25.26
CA THR A 674 -21.30 1.23 26.18
C THR A 674 -21.54 0.60 27.55
N SER A 675 -21.37 -0.72 27.68
CA SER A 675 -21.41 -1.45 28.94
C SER A 675 -20.12 -1.20 29.72
N THR A 676 -20.26 -0.58 30.90
CA THR A 676 -19.13 -0.38 31.82
C THR A 676 -18.86 -1.68 32.56
N GLN A 677 -17.64 -2.21 32.43
CA GLN A 677 -17.16 -3.29 33.29
C GLN A 677 -16.26 -2.71 34.38
N THR A 678 -16.63 -2.91 35.64
CA THR A 678 -15.83 -2.50 36.81
C THR A 678 -15.23 -3.71 37.52
N ASN A 679 -13.92 -3.71 37.69
CA ASN A 679 -13.13 -4.84 38.18
C ASN A 679 -12.33 -4.40 39.40
N THR A 680 -12.49 -5.07 40.54
CA THR A 680 -11.73 -4.76 41.76
C THR A 680 -10.75 -5.89 42.02
N THR A 681 -9.46 -5.61 41.93
CA THR A 681 -8.42 -6.61 42.20
C THR A 681 -8.46 -7.07 43.65
N ALA A 682 -7.98 -8.29 43.89
CA ALA A 682 -7.85 -8.79 45.25
C ALA A 682 -6.85 -7.93 46.03
N ALA A 683 -7.12 -7.71 47.32
CA ALA A 683 -6.15 -7.13 48.23
C ALA A 683 -5.00 -8.11 48.48
N GLY A 684 -3.76 -7.59 48.52
CA GLY A 684 -2.59 -8.35 48.93
C GLY A 684 -2.41 -8.40 50.46
N GLY A 685 -1.53 -9.27 50.94
CA GLY A 685 -1.14 -9.37 52.35
C GLY A 685 -1.21 -10.77 52.97
N GLY A 686 -0.53 -10.94 54.10
CA GLY A 686 -0.53 -12.16 54.91
C GLY A 686 0.26 -13.29 54.26
N ALA A 687 -0.33 -14.48 54.19
CA ALA A 687 0.31 -15.64 53.56
C ALA A 687 0.35 -15.58 52.01
N ASN A 688 -0.36 -14.62 51.40
CA ASN A 688 -0.45 -14.44 49.95
C ASN A 688 0.58 -13.40 49.45
N LYS A 689 0.75 -13.29 48.13
CA LYS A 689 1.54 -12.20 47.53
C LYS A 689 0.94 -10.83 47.90
N ASN A 690 1.79 -9.85 48.14
CA ASN A 690 1.40 -8.46 48.41
C ASN A 690 1.04 -7.72 47.12
N TRP A 691 1.89 -7.90 46.12
CA TRP A 691 1.75 -7.37 44.78
C TRP A 691 2.66 -8.16 43.84
N SER A 692 2.37 -8.10 42.55
CA SER A 692 3.25 -8.56 41.48
C SER A 692 3.46 -7.42 40.46
N TYR A 693 4.62 -7.43 39.82
CA TYR A 693 4.97 -6.56 38.72
C TYR A 693 5.58 -7.42 37.61
N LYS A 694 4.98 -7.43 36.43
CA LYS A 694 5.49 -8.21 35.31
C LYS A 694 6.34 -7.36 34.38
N THR A 695 7.49 -7.89 34.00
CA THR A 695 8.41 -7.32 33.00
C THR A 695 8.24 -7.94 31.61
N GLY A 696 8.89 -7.37 30.60
CA GLY A 696 9.12 -7.97 29.30
C GLY A 696 10.28 -8.97 29.32
N ALA A 697 11.08 -8.98 30.38
CA ALA A 697 12.18 -9.89 30.57
C ALA A 697 11.72 -11.34 30.77
N THR A 698 12.47 -12.28 30.21
CA THR A 698 12.35 -13.72 30.51
C THR A 698 13.44 -14.20 31.48
N THR A 699 14.45 -13.35 31.71
CA THR A 699 15.48 -13.54 32.71
C THR A 699 15.65 -12.24 33.47
N LEU A 700 15.43 -12.28 34.78
CA LEU A 700 15.55 -11.14 35.67
C LEU A 700 16.83 -11.21 36.49
N ALA A 701 17.47 -10.06 36.66
CA ALA A 701 18.43 -9.86 37.73
C ALA A 701 17.71 -9.94 39.09
N ALA A 702 18.46 -10.29 40.12
CA ALA A 702 17.92 -10.28 41.48
C ALA A 702 17.49 -8.85 41.88
N PRO A 703 16.39 -8.70 42.65
CA PRO A 703 15.94 -7.37 43.08
C PRO A 703 16.97 -6.69 43.98
N ALA A 704 17.17 -5.39 43.80
CA ALA A 704 17.94 -4.51 44.65
C ALA A 704 17.01 -3.59 45.44
N LEU A 705 17.41 -3.19 46.64
CA LEU A 705 16.54 -2.51 47.60
C LEU A 705 17.19 -1.23 48.11
N ASP A 706 16.40 -0.15 48.11
CA ASP A 706 16.51 0.94 49.06
C ASP A 706 15.44 0.65 50.13
N PRO A 707 15.81 0.04 51.27
CA PRO A 707 14.85 -0.55 52.21
C PRO A 707 13.75 0.42 52.66
N GLY A 708 12.49 -0.04 52.58
CA GLY A 708 11.30 0.75 52.91
C GLY A 708 10.91 1.79 51.85
N ASN A 709 11.64 1.89 50.74
CA ASN A 709 11.44 2.93 49.73
C ASN A 709 11.24 2.38 48.31
N ILE A 710 12.29 1.81 47.69
CA ILE A 710 12.29 1.44 46.27
C ILE A 710 12.84 0.02 46.07
N VAL A 711 12.20 -0.74 45.19
CA VAL A 711 12.73 -1.99 44.63
C VAL A 711 13.17 -1.72 43.20
N VAL A 712 14.39 -2.11 42.83
CA VAL A 712 14.90 -2.04 41.45
C VAL A 712 15.30 -3.43 40.96
N THR A 713 15.01 -3.74 39.71
CA THR A 713 15.63 -4.88 39.02
C THR A 713 15.96 -4.53 37.57
N GLY A 714 16.85 -5.30 36.96
CA GLY A 714 17.11 -5.24 35.52
C GLY A 714 16.76 -6.56 34.85
N GLY A 715 16.55 -6.53 33.54
CA GLY A 715 16.21 -7.72 32.77
C GLY A 715 16.95 -7.86 31.44
N ASN A 716 16.72 -9.00 30.78
CA ASN A 716 17.15 -9.24 29.40
C ASN A 716 16.26 -8.56 28.35
N ASP A 717 15.26 -7.79 28.78
CA ASP A 717 14.53 -6.79 27.99
C ASP A 717 15.26 -5.43 27.93
N ASN A 718 16.52 -5.40 28.37
CA ASN A 718 17.41 -4.25 28.40
C ASN A 718 16.89 -3.10 29.27
N SER A 719 15.98 -3.38 30.19
CA SER A 719 15.29 -2.35 30.98
C SER A 719 15.60 -2.45 32.47
N VAL A 720 15.62 -1.30 33.13
CA VAL A 720 15.69 -1.15 34.58
C VAL A 720 14.29 -0.82 35.06
N HIS A 721 13.72 -1.70 35.88
CA HIS A 721 12.38 -1.56 36.45
C HIS A 721 12.50 -1.11 37.90
N ALA A 722 11.80 -0.03 38.25
CA ALA A 722 11.74 0.48 39.61
C ALA A 722 10.30 0.50 40.10
N MET A 723 10.07 -0.03 41.29
CA MET A 723 8.74 -0.26 41.86
C MET A 723 8.66 0.29 43.29
N SER A 724 7.47 0.78 43.66
CA SER A 724 7.10 1.10 45.03
C SER A 724 7.00 -0.17 45.86
N VAL A 725 7.64 -0.16 47.03
CA VAL A 725 7.55 -1.24 48.01
C VAL A 725 6.12 -1.47 48.53
N THR A 726 5.25 -0.45 48.46
CA THR A 726 3.91 -0.49 49.08
C THR A 726 2.91 -1.32 48.28
N ASN A 727 2.88 -1.13 46.97
CA ASN A 727 1.81 -1.66 46.11
C ASN A 727 2.30 -2.18 44.75
N GLY A 728 3.62 -2.20 44.51
CA GLY A 728 4.19 -2.65 43.24
C GLY A 728 3.99 -1.67 42.09
N GLN A 729 3.49 -0.45 42.36
CA GLN A 729 3.39 0.59 41.35
C GLN A 729 4.78 0.92 40.81
N ARG A 730 4.98 0.87 39.49
CA ARG A 730 6.23 1.35 38.90
C ARG A 730 6.42 2.84 39.15
N ASN A 731 7.65 3.24 39.44
CA ASN A 731 8.00 4.66 39.63
C ASN A 731 8.05 5.40 38.30
N TYR A 732 8.46 4.71 37.22
CA TYR A 732 8.48 5.20 35.85
C TYR A 732 8.23 4.04 34.87
N GLN A 733 7.85 4.36 33.63
CA GLN A 733 7.78 3.40 32.54
C GLN A 733 9.14 3.35 31.83
N PRO A 734 9.82 2.18 31.75
CA PRO A 734 11.00 2.05 30.91
C PRO A 734 10.66 2.37 29.45
N GLY A 735 11.42 3.29 28.84
CA GLY A 735 11.18 3.73 27.47
C GLY A 735 11.94 5.01 27.13
N GLY A 736 12.27 5.18 25.84
CA GLY A 736 13.11 6.29 25.39
C GLY A 736 14.47 6.25 26.10
N THR A 737 14.80 7.30 26.86
CA THR A 737 16.03 7.39 27.67
C THR A 737 15.82 7.04 29.14
N SER A 738 14.60 6.69 29.56
CA SER A 738 14.28 6.41 30.97
C SER A 738 14.41 4.92 31.26
N GLY A 739 15.42 4.53 32.04
CA GLY A 739 15.66 3.15 32.47
C GLY A 739 15.84 2.14 31.34
N VAL A 740 16.40 2.56 30.21
CA VAL A 740 16.70 1.70 29.05
C VAL A 740 18.20 1.65 28.82
N THR A 741 18.72 0.46 28.55
CA THR A 741 20.12 0.18 28.20
C THR A 741 20.20 -0.39 26.79
N GLY A 742 21.42 -0.46 26.21
CA GLY A 742 21.63 -1.06 24.89
C GLY A 742 21.70 -2.59 24.88
N GLY A 743 21.69 -3.26 26.03
CA GLY A 743 21.82 -4.71 26.13
C GLY A 743 21.35 -5.30 27.47
N ALA A 744 21.34 -6.62 27.58
CA ALA A 744 20.73 -7.31 28.71
C ALA A 744 21.40 -7.00 30.05
N ILE A 745 20.61 -6.95 31.13
CA ILE A 745 21.07 -6.78 32.50
C ILE A 745 20.92 -8.11 33.22
N GLN A 746 22.02 -8.67 33.73
CA GLN A 746 22.04 -10.02 34.29
C GLN A 746 22.43 -10.07 35.77
N GLY A 747 23.22 -9.10 36.24
CA GLY A 747 23.61 -8.98 37.64
C GLY A 747 22.67 -8.05 38.42
N ARG A 748 22.55 -8.29 39.74
CA ARG A 748 21.81 -7.44 40.68
C ARG A 748 22.33 -5.99 40.62
N PRO A 749 21.55 -5.01 40.16
CA PRO A 749 22.01 -3.62 40.12
C PRO A 749 22.28 -3.09 41.53
N PRO A 750 23.44 -2.52 41.85
CA PRO A 750 23.59 -1.75 43.09
C PRO A 750 22.58 -0.58 43.09
N LEU A 751 21.91 -0.39 44.23
CA LEU A 751 20.99 0.70 44.49
C LEU A 751 21.45 1.45 45.73
N ILE A 752 21.89 2.68 45.55
CA ILE A 752 22.43 3.52 46.62
C ILE A 752 21.39 4.56 47.01
N ALA A 753 20.96 4.55 48.27
CA ALA A 753 19.96 5.45 48.81
C ALA A 753 20.36 6.93 48.64
N ALA A 754 19.34 7.81 48.62
CA ALA A 754 19.55 9.26 48.45
C ALA A 754 20.46 9.86 49.53
N SER A 755 20.36 9.37 50.77
CA SER A 755 21.21 9.79 51.90
C SER A 755 22.68 9.47 51.70
N ASP A 756 23.00 8.45 50.90
CA ASP A 756 24.33 7.83 50.87
C ASP A 756 25.10 8.13 49.60
N THR A 757 24.40 8.19 48.46
CA THR A 757 25.04 8.48 47.17
C THR A 757 25.85 9.78 47.22
N SER A 758 26.96 9.81 46.52
CA SER A 758 27.77 11.01 46.30
C SER A 758 27.36 11.80 45.05
N HIS A 759 26.41 11.29 44.25
CA HIS A 759 26.00 11.91 43.00
C HIS A 759 25.36 13.28 43.27
N PRO A 760 25.89 14.38 42.70
CA PRO A 760 25.54 15.73 43.14
C PRO A 760 24.07 16.09 42.93
N THR A 761 23.43 15.55 41.88
CA THR A 761 22.00 15.79 41.59
C THR A 761 21.05 14.85 42.35
N CYS A 762 21.56 13.78 42.96
CA CYS A 762 20.77 12.81 43.70
C CYS A 762 21.01 12.82 45.20
N LYS A 763 22.09 13.43 45.69
CA LYS A 763 22.36 13.56 47.12
C LYS A 763 21.15 14.16 47.84
N ASN A 764 20.57 13.41 48.77
CA ASN A 764 19.37 13.73 49.54
C ASN A 764 18.11 14.00 48.68
N VAL A 765 18.09 13.57 47.42
CA VAL A 765 16.99 13.79 46.47
C VAL A 765 16.48 12.49 45.86
N CYS A 766 17.36 11.60 45.40
CA CYS A 766 17.02 10.35 44.74
C CYS A 766 18.03 9.25 45.03
N ALA A 767 17.57 8.00 45.01
CA ALA A 767 18.47 6.87 44.95
C ALA A 767 19.08 6.73 43.54
N VAL A 768 20.32 6.26 43.47
CA VAL A 768 21.05 6.02 42.21
C VAL A 768 21.24 4.53 42.03
N THR A 769 20.92 4.02 40.85
CA THR A 769 21.26 2.65 40.47
C THR A 769 22.30 2.63 39.36
N TYR A 770 23.30 1.77 39.51
CA TYR A 770 24.33 1.55 38.49
C TYR A 770 24.13 0.20 37.83
N VAL A 771 24.29 0.15 36.51
CA VAL A 771 23.99 -1.04 35.72
C VAL A 771 25.11 -1.26 34.71
N ALA A 772 25.65 -2.48 34.66
CA ALA A 772 26.56 -2.91 33.61
C ALA A 772 25.80 -3.85 32.66
N ALA A 773 25.70 -3.49 31.40
CA ALA A 773 24.82 -4.16 30.43
C ALA A 773 25.59 -5.01 29.40
N GLY A 774 24.87 -5.92 28.76
CA GLY A 774 25.41 -6.85 27.75
C GLY A 774 25.94 -6.18 26.48
N ASP A 775 25.67 -4.89 26.28
CA ASP A 775 26.24 -4.07 25.20
C ASP A 775 27.66 -3.57 25.50
N GLY A 776 28.19 -3.86 26.70
CA GLY A 776 29.51 -3.43 27.14
C GLY A 776 29.55 -2.02 27.71
N THR A 777 28.40 -1.40 27.98
CA THR A 777 28.29 -0.06 28.57
C THR A 777 27.87 -0.13 30.04
N VAL A 778 28.32 0.83 30.84
CA VAL A 778 27.86 1.04 32.21
C VAL A 778 26.99 2.29 32.26
N TYR A 779 25.85 2.19 32.93
CA TYR A 779 24.84 3.23 33.04
C TYR A 779 24.60 3.60 34.50
N ALA A 780 24.24 4.84 34.74
CA ALA A 780 23.69 5.30 36.01
C ALA A 780 22.31 5.92 35.78
N PHE A 781 21.33 5.49 36.56
CA PHE A 781 19.96 6.00 36.48
C PHE A 781 19.49 6.54 37.83
N ARG A 782 18.63 7.56 37.77
CA ARG A 782 17.73 7.89 38.87
C ARG A 782 16.75 6.74 39.09
N ALA A 783 16.69 6.17 40.30
CA ALA A 783 15.79 5.05 40.58
C ALA A 783 14.30 5.47 40.69
N ASP A 784 14.01 6.76 40.91
CA ASP A 784 12.66 7.29 41.03
C ASP A 784 12.03 7.69 39.69
N THR A 785 12.82 8.17 38.73
CA THR A 785 12.30 8.63 37.42
C THR A 785 12.83 7.85 36.22
N GLY A 786 13.85 7.02 36.42
CA GLY A 786 14.53 6.31 35.34
C GLY A 786 15.45 7.20 34.52
N ALA A 787 15.56 8.49 34.83
CA ALA A 787 16.37 9.42 34.06
C ALA A 787 17.84 8.97 34.04
N LEU A 788 18.42 8.88 32.84
CA LEU A 788 19.84 8.62 32.63
C LEU A 788 20.66 9.77 33.23
N LEU A 789 21.52 9.45 34.19
CA LEU A 789 22.47 10.39 34.80
C LEU A 789 23.75 10.47 33.97
N TRP A 790 24.31 9.31 33.61
CA TRP A 790 25.45 9.17 32.73
C TRP A 790 25.53 7.75 32.16
N GLN A 791 26.27 7.59 31.07
CA GLN A 791 26.70 6.29 30.55
C GLN A 791 28.15 6.36 30.09
N THR A 792 28.85 5.24 30.11
CA THR A 792 30.23 5.15 29.59
C THR A 792 30.25 5.01 28.06
N ALA A 793 31.44 5.09 27.46
CA ALA A 793 31.67 4.42 26.19
C ALA A 793 31.64 2.88 26.40
N VAL A 794 31.56 2.11 25.30
CA VAL A 794 31.68 0.65 25.36
C VAL A 794 33.07 0.28 25.90
N LEU A 795 33.10 -0.45 27.02
CA LEU A 795 34.33 -0.84 27.73
C LEU A 795 34.84 -2.24 27.35
N THR A 796 34.04 -3.01 26.61
CA THR A 796 34.36 -4.36 26.15
C THR A 796 34.86 -4.37 24.71
N THR A 797 35.49 -5.47 24.30
CA THR A 797 36.02 -5.63 22.93
C THR A 797 35.66 -7.00 22.37
N GLY A 798 35.32 -7.06 21.08
CA GLY A 798 34.94 -8.29 20.39
C GLY A 798 33.43 -8.48 20.28
N ALA A 799 32.98 -9.15 19.22
CA ALA A 799 31.56 -9.42 19.00
C ALA A 799 31.03 -10.42 20.04
N GLY A 800 29.87 -10.12 20.64
CA GLY A 800 29.26 -10.95 21.70
C GLY A 800 29.86 -10.74 23.10
N SER A 801 30.78 -9.78 23.25
CA SER A 801 31.33 -9.34 24.54
C SER A 801 30.36 -8.37 25.24
N GLY A 802 30.40 -8.33 26.56
CA GLY A 802 29.50 -7.50 27.36
C GLY A 802 29.82 -7.58 28.85
N PHE A 803 28.85 -7.22 29.69
CA PHE A 803 28.90 -7.48 31.13
C PHE A 803 27.93 -8.59 31.52
N LEU A 804 28.35 -9.40 32.49
CA LEU A 804 27.50 -10.42 33.13
C LEU A 804 27.50 -10.23 34.65
N ALA A 805 28.67 -9.91 35.22
CA ALA A 805 28.80 -9.42 36.59
C ALA A 805 28.07 -8.09 36.79
N ALA A 806 27.44 -7.90 37.96
CA ALA A 806 26.96 -6.59 38.36
C ALA A 806 28.13 -5.65 38.73
N PRO A 807 27.92 -4.32 38.65
CA PRO A 807 28.85 -3.37 39.25
C PRO A 807 28.91 -3.55 40.77
N ALA A 808 30.10 -3.43 41.32
CA ALA A 808 30.30 -3.21 42.75
C ALA A 808 30.52 -1.72 43.00
N VAL A 809 30.10 -1.21 44.16
CA VAL A 809 30.26 0.22 44.47
C VAL A 809 30.95 0.37 45.81
N GLN A 810 32.07 1.09 45.84
CA GLN A 810 32.61 1.63 47.08
C GLN A 810 31.93 2.98 47.35
N VAL A 811 30.94 2.97 48.23
CA VAL A 811 30.14 4.15 48.57
C VAL A 811 30.94 5.08 49.47
N LYS A 812 31.04 6.36 49.11
CA LYS A 812 31.84 7.33 49.84
C LYS A 812 31.37 7.49 51.29
N SER A 813 30.06 7.54 51.53
CA SER A 813 29.51 7.72 52.89
C SER A 813 29.85 6.57 53.84
N PHE A 814 30.05 5.35 53.33
CA PHE A 814 30.42 4.18 54.13
C PHE A 814 31.93 3.99 54.26
N SER A 815 32.72 4.76 53.53
CA SER A 815 34.17 4.58 53.46
C SER A 815 34.90 5.40 54.53
N GLY A 816 35.92 4.78 55.15
CA GLY A 816 36.78 5.45 56.14
C GLY A 816 37.73 6.48 55.52
N VAL A 817 38.55 7.11 56.38
CA VAL A 817 39.49 8.18 55.98
C VAL A 817 40.56 7.75 54.97
N GLY A 818 40.82 6.43 54.84
CA GLY A 818 41.76 5.87 53.87
C GLY A 818 41.26 5.86 52.42
N TYR A 819 39.95 6.09 52.20
CA TYR A 819 39.38 6.23 50.87
C TYR A 819 39.49 7.68 50.38
N LEU A 820 40.30 7.88 49.34
CA LEU A 820 40.76 9.21 48.92
C LEU A 820 39.81 9.92 47.95
N SER A 821 38.98 9.17 47.22
CA SER A 821 38.03 9.77 46.28
C SER A 821 36.92 10.53 47.01
N ALA A 822 36.43 11.60 46.38
CA ALA A 822 35.31 12.41 46.89
C ALA A 822 33.93 11.92 46.39
N PHE A 823 33.92 10.79 45.68
CA PHE A 823 32.75 10.22 45.01
C PHE A 823 32.70 8.71 45.25
N ASP A 824 31.55 8.11 44.98
CA ASP A 824 31.35 6.66 44.95
C ASP A 824 32.16 6.09 43.79
N LEU A 825 32.93 5.02 44.02
CA LEU A 825 33.67 4.36 42.95
C LEU A 825 32.88 3.15 42.47
N VAL A 826 32.49 3.18 41.21
CA VAL A 826 31.82 2.05 40.54
C VAL A 826 32.88 1.16 39.92
N ILE A 827 32.91 -0.10 40.32
CA ILE A 827 33.91 -1.09 39.90
C ILE A 827 33.21 -2.13 39.01
N VAL A 828 33.68 -2.25 37.78
CA VAL A 828 33.16 -3.21 36.80
C VAL A 828 34.29 -4.01 36.19
N ALA A 829 34.00 -5.25 35.79
CA ALA A 829 34.95 -6.14 35.17
C ALA A 829 34.36 -6.76 33.90
N THR A 830 35.13 -6.80 32.83
CA THR A 830 34.62 -7.14 31.50
C THR A 830 34.43 -8.65 31.30
N ARG A 831 33.50 -8.99 30.40
CA ARG A 831 33.36 -10.33 29.82
C ARG A 831 33.57 -10.25 28.30
N ASN A 832 34.83 -10.23 27.89
CA ASN A 832 35.26 -10.30 26.50
C ASN A 832 35.29 -11.75 26.02
N VAL A 833 34.54 -12.09 24.98
CA VAL A 833 34.49 -13.44 24.40
C VAL A 833 35.23 -13.50 23.06
N GLY A 834 35.56 -14.73 22.61
CA GLY A 834 36.30 -14.95 21.36
C GLY A 834 37.82 -14.94 21.52
N ALA A 835 38.54 -14.50 20.49
CA ALA A 835 40.01 -14.49 20.49
C ALA A 835 40.56 -13.55 21.58
N GLY A 836 41.40 -14.09 22.47
CA GLY A 836 41.94 -13.37 23.63
C GLY A 836 40.98 -13.27 24.82
N SER A 837 39.87 -14.00 24.82
CA SER A 837 38.93 -14.08 25.96
C SER A 837 39.61 -14.51 27.27
N THR A 838 40.65 -15.33 27.19
CA THR A 838 41.39 -15.81 28.37
C THR A 838 42.41 -14.81 28.92
N THR A 839 42.69 -13.69 28.23
CA THR A 839 43.80 -12.78 28.57
C THR A 839 43.47 -11.30 28.53
N ASN A 840 42.42 -10.88 27.82
CA ASN A 840 42.13 -9.48 27.50
C ASN A 840 41.05 -8.83 28.37
N ASN A 841 40.60 -9.48 29.44
CA ASN A 841 39.63 -8.87 30.36
C ASN A 841 40.30 -7.89 31.30
N ARG A 842 39.51 -6.90 31.73
CA ARG A 842 39.97 -5.74 32.49
C ARG A 842 39.00 -5.42 33.61
N VAL A 843 39.52 -4.71 34.61
CA VAL A 843 38.72 -4.13 35.69
C VAL A 843 38.84 -2.62 35.60
N PHE A 844 37.71 -1.92 35.66
CA PHE A 844 37.64 -0.48 35.62
C PHE A 844 37.10 0.06 36.93
N GLY A 845 37.74 1.11 37.45
CA GLY A 845 37.18 1.98 38.48
C GLY A 845 36.64 3.24 37.82
N LEU A 846 35.36 3.51 37.99
CA LEU A 846 34.64 4.61 37.37
C LEU A 846 34.15 5.59 38.44
N ASN A 847 34.17 6.88 38.11
CA ASN A 847 33.62 7.91 38.95
C ASN A 847 32.08 7.81 38.97
N GLY A 848 31.48 7.50 40.12
CA GLY A 848 30.04 7.33 40.28
C GLY A 848 29.21 8.58 39.94
N ASN A 849 29.83 9.77 39.89
CA ASN A 849 29.16 11.02 39.54
C ASN A 849 29.13 11.29 38.04
N THR A 850 30.02 10.69 37.25
CA THR A 850 30.21 11.07 35.84
C THR A 850 30.41 9.90 34.87
N GLY A 851 30.65 8.70 35.38
CA GLY A 851 31.03 7.53 34.57
C GLY A 851 32.46 7.56 34.04
N ALA A 852 33.25 8.60 34.34
CA ALA A 852 34.62 8.71 33.84
C ALA A 852 35.52 7.62 34.44
N THR A 853 36.32 6.97 33.61
CA THR A 853 37.33 6.01 34.07
C THR A 853 38.39 6.71 34.92
N VAL A 854 38.49 6.32 36.19
CA VAL A 854 39.48 6.81 37.15
C VAL A 854 40.76 5.99 37.03
N TRP A 855 40.63 4.66 36.92
CA TRP A 855 41.74 3.75 36.72
C TRP A 855 41.28 2.50 35.94
N THR A 856 42.24 1.82 35.31
CA THR A 856 42.04 0.53 34.63
C THR A 856 43.12 -0.45 35.07
N LEU A 857 42.72 -1.63 35.53
CA LEU A 857 43.62 -2.77 35.67
C LEU A 857 43.58 -3.61 34.39
N ASN A 858 44.75 -3.85 33.79
CA ASN A 858 44.92 -4.67 32.59
C ASN A 858 46.13 -5.61 32.78
N PRO A 859 45.95 -6.77 33.43
CA PRO A 859 47.06 -7.63 33.81
C PRO A 859 47.61 -8.47 32.64
N GLY A 860 46.88 -8.54 31.52
CA GLY A 860 47.29 -9.24 30.30
C GLY A 860 47.08 -10.77 30.32
N ASN A 861 46.55 -11.31 31.42
CA ASN A 861 46.25 -12.73 31.62
C ASN A 861 44.95 -12.95 32.42
N MET A 862 44.03 -11.98 32.39
CA MET A 862 42.73 -12.09 33.04
C MET A 862 41.70 -12.64 32.06
N ASP A 863 41.06 -13.74 32.46
CA ASP A 863 39.93 -14.34 31.76
C ASP A 863 38.63 -13.59 32.05
N ILE A 864 37.53 -14.08 31.49
CA ILE A 864 36.21 -13.50 31.68
C ILE A 864 35.81 -13.40 33.16
N VAL A 865 35.17 -12.29 33.49
CA VAL A 865 34.61 -12.03 34.82
C VAL A 865 33.09 -12.09 34.74
N ASN A 866 32.52 -13.08 35.44
CA ASN A 866 31.08 -13.30 35.56
C ASN A 866 30.54 -12.94 36.95
N ALA A 867 31.44 -12.73 37.91
CA ALA A 867 31.13 -12.51 39.31
C ALA A 867 31.19 -11.01 39.67
N THR A 868 30.22 -10.54 40.45
CA THR A 868 30.25 -9.19 41.04
C THR A 868 31.50 -9.04 41.92
N PRO A 869 32.31 -7.98 41.75
CA PRO A 869 33.43 -7.71 42.65
C PRO A 869 32.97 -7.50 44.10
N TYR A 870 33.82 -7.84 45.06
CA TYR A 870 33.62 -7.52 46.47
C TYR A 870 34.42 -6.28 46.85
N VAL A 871 33.83 -5.38 47.63
CA VAL A 871 34.48 -4.16 48.12
C VAL A 871 34.82 -4.33 49.59
N ASP A 872 36.11 -4.33 49.89
CA ASP A 872 36.65 -4.23 51.24
C ASP A 872 36.78 -2.75 51.61
N TYR A 873 35.78 -2.26 52.33
CA TYR A 873 35.67 -0.87 52.81
C TYR A 873 36.73 -0.51 53.85
N VAL A 874 37.30 -1.51 54.55
CA VAL A 874 38.25 -1.28 55.64
C VAL A 874 39.63 -1.01 55.06
N ASN A 875 40.09 -1.86 54.13
CA ASN A 875 41.43 -1.74 53.56
C ASN A 875 41.46 -0.97 52.23
N ASN A 876 40.30 -0.53 51.71
CA ASN A 876 40.18 0.15 50.40
C ASN A 876 40.67 -0.72 49.25
N MET A 877 40.20 -1.97 49.27
CA MET A 877 40.54 -2.98 48.27
C MET A 877 39.27 -3.49 47.60
N ALA A 878 39.41 -3.94 46.36
CA ALA A 878 38.40 -4.68 45.63
C ALA A 878 38.94 -6.05 45.31
N TRP A 879 38.09 -7.05 45.49
CA TRP A 879 38.36 -8.43 45.17
C TRP A 879 37.54 -8.84 43.96
N VAL A 880 38.22 -9.26 42.90
CA VAL A 880 37.59 -9.65 41.64
C VAL A 880 37.89 -11.12 41.41
N ALA A 881 36.85 -11.90 41.12
CA ALA A 881 37.00 -13.28 40.70
C ALA A 881 36.82 -13.40 39.18
N SER A 882 37.66 -14.21 38.54
CA SER A 882 37.61 -14.48 37.10
C SER A 882 37.71 -15.97 36.83
N ARG A 883 37.45 -16.36 35.58
CA ARG A 883 37.94 -17.66 35.10
C ARG A 883 39.46 -17.67 34.99
N SER A 884 40.04 -18.84 34.74
CA SER A 884 41.47 -19.08 34.63
C SER A 884 41.81 -20.07 33.51
N ALA A 885 41.14 -19.94 32.36
CA ALA A 885 41.32 -20.76 31.17
C ALA A 885 41.15 -22.28 31.45
N GLY A 886 40.28 -22.64 32.40
CA GLY A 886 39.97 -24.02 32.75
C GLY A 886 41.03 -24.72 33.62
N GLY A 887 41.97 -23.97 34.23
CA GLY A 887 43.01 -24.55 35.09
C GLY A 887 43.61 -23.55 36.07
N ILE A 888 44.80 -23.84 36.61
CA ILE A 888 45.49 -23.00 37.61
C ILE A 888 46.69 -22.23 37.03
N ALA A 889 46.85 -22.23 35.70
CA ALA A 889 48.00 -21.62 35.04
C ALA A 889 47.96 -20.08 35.05
N GLN A 890 46.77 -19.50 35.22
CA GLN A 890 46.57 -18.06 35.36
C GLN A 890 45.74 -17.75 36.61
N PRO A 891 45.86 -16.54 37.18
CA PRO A 891 45.11 -16.18 38.38
C PRO A 891 43.60 -16.10 38.11
N SER A 892 42.81 -16.43 39.12
CA SER A 892 41.34 -16.34 39.12
C SER A 892 40.77 -15.52 40.27
N LEU A 893 41.62 -15.03 41.18
CA LEU A 893 41.23 -14.09 42.24
C LEU A 893 42.26 -12.97 42.30
N TRP A 894 41.78 -11.73 42.32
CA TRP A 894 42.59 -10.52 42.16
C TRP A 894 42.27 -9.52 43.28
N LYS A 895 43.29 -9.06 44.00
CA LYS A 895 43.19 -8.02 45.04
C LYS A 895 43.68 -6.69 44.47
N ILE A 896 42.81 -5.70 44.40
CA ILE A 896 43.05 -4.45 43.65
C ILE A 896 42.83 -3.25 44.58
N SER A 897 43.73 -2.28 44.59
CA SER A 897 43.53 -1.02 45.34
C SER A 897 42.39 -0.21 44.71
N THR A 898 41.39 0.18 45.49
CA THR A 898 40.29 1.01 44.97
C THR A 898 40.70 2.47 44.75
N ASN A 899 41.72 2.94 45.48
CA ASN A 899 42.25 4.29 45.31
C ASN A 899 43.06 4.46 44.02
N THR A 900 43.76 3.41 43.55
CA THR A 900 44.75 3.53 42.46
C THR A 900 44.56 2.56 41.30
N GLY A 901 43.74 1.51 41.46
CA GLY A 901 43.61 0.42 40.50
C GLY A 901 44.83 -0.52 40.44
N ALA A 902 45.81 -0.33 41.32
CA ALA A 902 47.02 -1.16 41.34
C ALA A 902 46.72 -2.56 41.87
N LEU A 903 47.30 -3.58 41.22
CA LEU A 903 47.24 -4.97 41.69
C LEU A 903 48.10 -5.13 42.94
N SER A 904 47.48 -5.58 44.04
CA SER A 904 48.16 -5.87 45.30
C SER A 904 48.56 -7.33 45.43
N ALA A 905 47.69 -8.25 45.00
CA ALA A 905 47.93 -9.69 45.03
C ALA A 905 47.02 -10.41 44.02
N SER A 906 47.41 -11.62 43.61
CA SER A 906 46.61 -12.48 42.75
C SER A 906 46.82 -13.95 43.09
N PHE A 907 45.78 -14.77 42.96
CA PHE A 907 45.78 -16.18 43.34
C PHE A 907 45.24 -17.06 42.20
N SER A 908 45.89 -18.18 41.92
CA SER A 908 45.48 -19.15 40.89
C SER A 908 44.70 -20.31 41.50
N LEU A 909 43.38 -20.22 41.49
CA LEU A 909 42.49 -21.13 42.25
C LEU A 909 41.64 -22.06 41.37
N ASN A 910 41.73 -21.94 40.03
CA ASN A 910 40.82 -22.49 39.01
C ASN A 910 39.61 -21.57 38.72
N ASP A 911 38.81 -21.88 37.70
CA ASP A 911 37.72 -21.03 37.21
C ASP A 911 36.73 -20.67 38.32
N ILE A 912 36.43 -19.37 38.49
CA ILE A 912 35.45 -18.87 39.46
C ILE A 912 34.43 -17.98 38.74
N ASP A 913 33.15 -18.37 38.81
CA ASP A 913 32.02 -17.56 38.35
C ASP A 913 31.18 -16.97 39.49
N GLN A 914 31.53 -17.25 40.76
CA GLN A 914 30.82 -16.77 41.94
C GLN A 914 31.51 -15.56 42.58
N ALA A 915 30.73 -14.65 43.17
CA ALA A 915 31.28 -13.48 43.86
C ALA A 915 32.16 -13.91 45.05
N PRO A 916 33.33 -13.28 45.25
CA PRO A 916 34.12 -13.48 46.46
C PRO A 916 33.42 -12.81 47.65
N THR A 917 33.63 -13.32 48.86
CA THR A 917 33.12 -12.70 50.08
C THR A 917 34.15 -12.75 51.20
N GLU A 918 34.33 -11.62 51.86
CA GLU A 918 35.24 -11.53 53.00
C GLU A 918 34.49 -11.81 54.31
N ASN A 919 35.19 -12.37 55.27
CA ASN A 919 34.67 -12.62 56.60
C ASN A 919 34.61 -11.33 57.45
N PHE A 920 33.93 -11.42 58.59
CA PHE A 920 33.64 -10.26 59.43
C PHE A 920 34.90 -9.50 59.91
N ASP A 921 35.97 -10.22 60.27
CA ASP A 921 37.20 -9.61 60.78
C ASP A 921 38.20 -9.19 59.68
N GLY A 922 37.82 -9.38 58.40
CA GLY A 922 38.62 -8.96 57.25
C GLY A 922 39.92 -9.76 57.05
N ARG A 923 40.04 -10.96 57.63
CA ARG A 923 41.26 -11.80 57.57
C ARG A 923 41.19 -12.93 56.57
N VAL A 924 40.00 -13.28 56.08
CA VAL A 924 39.79 -14.38 55.13
C VAL A 924 38.81 -13.95 54.05
N ILE A 925 39.17 -14.22 52.80
CA ILE A 925 38.25 -14.14 51.67
C ILE A 925 37.92 -15.53 51.15
N TYR A 926 36.63 -15.79 50.96
CA TYR A 926 36.08 -17.04 50.49
C TYR A 926 35.68 -16.96 49.03
N VAL A 927 35.99 -18.01 48.27
CA VAL A 927 35.55 -18.18 46.88
C VAL A 927 35.23 -19.63 46.61
N THR A 928 34.29 -19.87 45.70
CA THR A 928 33.96 -21.22 45.24
C THR A 928 34.23 -21.35 43.75
N THR A 929 35.01 -22.36 43.36
CA THR A 929 35.33 -22.61 41.95
C THR A 929 34.23 -23.37 41.24
N ASN A 930 34.18 -23.22 39.92
CA ASN A 930 33.28 -23.98 39.04
C ASN A 930 33.47 -25.50 39.16
N GLY A 931 34.66 -25.93 39.58
CA GLY A 931 34.99 -27.34 39.85
C GLY A 931 34.49 -27.87 41.20
N GLY A 932 33.75 -27.08 41.99
CA GLY A 932 33.20 -27.54 43.28
C GLY A 932 34.22 -27.55 44.41
N VAL A 933 35.07 -26.53 44.50
CA VAL A 933 36.02 -26.36 45.60
C VAL A 933 35.78 -25.02 46.29
N LEU A 934 35.60 -25.03 47.61
CA LEU A 934 35.61 -23.84 48.45
C LEU A 934 37.05 -23.52 48.85
N TYR A 935 37.50 -22.29 48.62
CA TYR A 935 38.78 -21.78 49.09
C TYR A 935 38.59 -20.74 50.18
N ALA A 936 39.52 -20.74 51.13
CA ALA A 936 39.71 -19.70 52.12
C ALA A 936 41.11 -19.11 51.92
N VAL A 937 41.18 -17.84 51.50
CA VAL A 937 42.43 -17.14 51.24
C VAL A 937 42.68 -16.13 52.34
N ARG A 938 43.80 -16.25 53.06
CA ARG A 938 44.17 -15.30 54.09
C ARG A 938 44.51 -13.94 53.48
N THR A 939 43.83 -12.89 53.93
CA THR A 939 43.98 -11.51 53.45
C THR A 939 44.94 -10.70 54.31
N ASP A 940 45.20 -11.15 55.54
CA ASP A 940 46.08 -10.56 56.55
C ASP A 940 47.55 -11.02 56.43
N ILE A 941 47.82 -12.13 55.71
CA ILE A 941 49.17 -12.71 55.55
C ILE A 941 49.46 -12.97 54.06
N ASN A 942 50.41 -12.22 53.50
CA ASN A 942 50.64 -12.13 52.06
C ASN A 942 51.22 -13.40 51.35
N ASN A 943 51.62 -14.48 52.05
CA ASN A 943 52.44 -15.54 51.46
C ASN A 943 52.09 -17.01 51.82
N CYS A 944 51.06 -17.31 52.62
CA CYS A 944 51.11 -18.61 53.34
C CYS A 944 49.86 -19.42 53.65
N ALA A 945 48.64 -19.05 53.28
CA ALA A 945 47.51 -19.95 53.56
C ALA A 945 46.33 -19.73 52.62
N THR A 946 46.28 -20.58 51.59
CA THR A 946 45.03 -20.96 50.94
C THR A 946 44.62 -22.32 51.50
N GLY A 947 43.53 -22.37 52.27
CA GLY A 947 42.88 -23.64 52.58
C GLY A 947 41.84 -23.96 51.53
N SER A 948 41.57 -25.24 51.28
CA SER A 948 40.43 -25.63 50.45
C SER A 948 39.69 -26.86 50.95
N ALA A 949 38.42 -26.94 50.58
CA ALA A 949 37.56 -28.10 50.80
C ALA A 949 36.85 -28.47 49.49
N ALA A 950 36.92 -29.75 49.11
CA ALA A 950 36.15 -30.27 48.00
C ALA A 950 34.67 -30.39 48.41
N LEU A 951 33.79 -29.77 47.62
CA LEU A 951 32.35 -29.81 47.83
C LEU A 951 31.71 -31.01 47.13
N GLY A 952 32.34 -31.53 46.07
CA GLY A 952 31.83 -32.66 45.27
C GLY A 952 30.62 -32.33 44.38
N VAL A 953 30.14 -31.08 44.43
CA VAL A 953 29.01 -30.56 43.65
C VAL A 953 29.33 -29.14 43.16
N THR A 954 28.67 -28.71 42.08
CA THR A 954 28.87 -27.39 41.48
C THR A 954 28.23 -26.30 42.36
N PRO A 955 28.95 -25.23 42.75
CA PRO A 955 28.39 -24.08 43.47
C PRO A 955 27.47 -23.26 42.57
N ARG A 956 26.46 -22.59 43.13
CA ARG A 956 25.53 -21.74 42.38
C ARG A 956 25.38 -20.32 42.89
N GLY A 957 25.60 -20.10 44.18
CA GLY A 957 25.67 -18.79 44.80
C GLY A 957 27.05 -18.53 45.39
N PHE A 958 27.28 -17.29 45.80
CA PHE A 958 28.49 -16.91 46.52
C PHE A 958 28.50 -17.46 47.95
N PRO A 959 29.68 -17.78 48.51
CA PRO A 959 29.80 -18.17 49.91
C PRO A 959 29.42 -17.02 50.82
N ILE A 960 28.73 -17.28 51.92
CA ILE A 960 28.37 -16.29 52.93
C ILE A 960 29.00 -16.71 54.26
N PRO A 961 30.08 -16.06 54.70
CA PRO A 961 30.69 -16.32 55.99
C PRO A 961 29.93 -15.61 57.12
N ILE A 962 29.70 -16.32 58.22
CA ILE A 962 29.18 -15.78 59.48
C ILE A 962 30.16 -16.13 60.59
N GLU A 963 30.64 -15.12 61.32
CA GLU A 963 31.54 -15.35 62.46
C GLU A 963 30.76 -16.05 63.59
N THR A 964 31.24 -17.22 64.01
CA THR A 964 30.64 -17.99 65.12
C THR A 964 31.42 -17.83 66.42
N ALA A 965 32.72 -17.61 66.31
CA ALA A 965 33.62 -17.23 67.38
C ALA A 965 34.86 -16.59 66.75
N ALA A 966 35.70 -15.94 67.56
CA ALA A 966 36.97 -15.39 67.07
C ALA A 966 37.75 -16.47 66.31
N LEU A 967 38.15 -16.16 65.07
CA LEU A 967 38.89 -17.07 64.18
C LEU A 967 38.11 -18.30 63.68
N ASN A 968 36.78 -18.30 63.81
CA ASN A 968 35.89 -19.39 63.40
C ASN A 968 34.67 -18.84 62.63
N ASP A 969 34.50 -19.28 61.39
CA ASP A 969 33.38 -18.90 60.54
C ASP A 969 32.53 -20.13 60.19
N ASP A 970 31.22 -19.94 60.11
CA ASP A 970 30.33 -20.85 59.38
C ASP A 970 30.10 -20.25 57.98
N VAL A 971 30.47 -21.00 56.94
CA VAL A 971 30.36 -20.57 55.54
C VAL A 971 29.19 -21.30 54.87
N PHE A 972 28.20 -20.52 54.45
CA PHE A 972 26.98 -21.01 53.83
C PHE A 972 26.98 -20.77 52.33
N PHE A 973 26.49 -21.71 51.53
CA PHE A 973 26.39 -21.54 50.08
C PHE A 973 25.35 -22.48 49.48
N SER A 974 24.89 -22.11 48.29
CA SER A 974 24.06 -22.96 47.45
C SER A 974 24.89 -23.74 46.43
N THR A 975 24.45 -24.95 46.14
CA THR A 975 25.06 -25.89 45.20
C THR A 975 24.03 -26.30 44.16
N SER A 976 24.41 -27.10 43.16
CA SER A 976 23.48 -27.57 42.14
C SER A 976 22.35 -28.47 42.66
N THR A 977 22.49 -29.03 43.87
CA THR A 977 21.57 -30.03 44.45
C THR A 977 21.00 -29.66 45.82
N GLY A 978 21.42 -28.54 46.42
CA GLY A 978 20.96 -28.14 47.76
C GLY A 978 21.78 -27.00 48.36
N VAL A 979 21.55 -26.73 49.64
CA VAL A 979 22.34 -25.77 50.43
C VAL A 979 23.23 -26.50 51.43
N SER A 980 24.37 -25.91 51.73
CA SER A 980 25.39 -26.51 52.61
C SER A 980 26.01 -25.46 53.52
N LYS A 981 26.54 -25.95 54.64
CA LYS A 981 27.32 -25.17 55.60
C LYS A 981 28.63 -25.88 55.91
N VAL A 982 29.74 -25.17 55.79
CA VAL A 982 31.08 -25.64 56.16
C VAL A 982 31.62 -24.78 57.28
N HIS A 983 32.02 -25.40 58.37
CA HIS A 983 32.69 -24.70 59.46
C HIS A 983 34.18 -24.52 59.13
N VAL A 984 34.72 -23.34 59.36
CA VAL A 984 36.09 -22.95 58.99
C VAL A 984 36.80 -22.33 60.18
N ALA A 985 37.96 -22.87 60.55
CA ALA A 985 38.83 -22.30 61.57
C ALA A 985 40.17 -21.85 60.96
N TYR A 986 40.59 -20.61 61.29
CA TYR A 986 41.75 -19.94 60.70
C TYR A 986 42.68 -19.33 61.78
N PRO A 987 43.64 -20.10 62.32
CA PRO A 987 44.49 -19.65 63.43
C PRO A 987 45.45 -18.49 63.08
N LEU A 988 45.82 -17.68 64.09
CA LEU A 988 46.70 -16.50 63.95
C LEU A 988 48.20 -16.82 63.72
N ALA A 989 48.65 -18.05 63.94
CA ALA A 989 50.05 -18.42 63.76
C ALA A 989 50.47 -18.32 62.27
N THR A 990 51.66 -17.78 61.98
CA THR A 990 52.21 -17.65 60.63
C THR A 990 52.19 -19.01 59.91
N CYS A 991 51.41 -19.09 58.82
CA CYS A 991 51.27 -20.27 57.95
C CYS A 991 50.56 -21.50 58.54
N ALA A 992 49.80 -21.38 59.63
CA ALA A 992 49.00 -22.50 60.12
C ALA A 992 47.82 -22.78 59.13
N PRO A 993 47.50 -24.07 58.86
CA PRO A 993 46.50 -24.42 57.86
C PRO A 993 45.10 -23.99 58.29
N VAL A 994 44.33 -23.45 57.34
CA VAL A 994 42.89 -23.26 57.51
C VAL A 994 42.21 -24.62 57.46
N THR A 995 41.42 -24.95 58.47
CA THR A 995 40.73 -26.25 58.58
C THR A 995 39.25 -26.12 58.28
N PHE A 996 38.71 -27.07 57.52
CA PHE A 996 37.30 -27.15 57.16
C PHE A 996 36.67 -28.39 57.81
N SER A 997 35.55 -28.23 58.50
CA SER A 997 34.79 -29.34 59.07
C SER A 997 33.31 -29.29 58.65
N VAL A 998 32.79 -30.44 58.26
CA VAL A 998 31.36 -30.65 58.01
C VAL A 998 30.67 -31.18 59.27
N SER A 999 31.40 -31.79 60.21
CA SER A 999 30.85 -32.19 61.52
C SER A 999 32.00 -32.35 62.54
N PRO A 1000 31.81 -31.99 63.83
CA PRO A 1000 30.67 -31.24 64.37
C PRO A 1000 30.73 -29.77 63.90
N GLY A 1001 29.59 -29.17 63.57
CA GLY A 1001 29.53 -27.75 63.20
C GLY A 1001 28.89 -27.49 61.84
N GLY A 1002 29.36 -28.13 60.76
CA GLY A 1002 28.76 -28.03 59.42
C GLY A 1002 27.55 -28.95 59.17
N TRP A 1003 27.00 -28.89 57.96
CA TRP A 1003 26.00 -29.84 57.46
C TRP A 1003 25.85 -29.74 55.94
N VAL A 1004 25.32 -30.81 55.34
CA VAL A 1004 24.94 -30.88 53.92
C VAL A 1004 23.47 -31.30 53.86
N ASN A 1005 22.69 -30.62 53.01
CA ASN A 1005 21.24 -30.79 52.78
C ASN A 1005 20.30 -30.23 53.86
N PRO A 1006 19.24 -29.55 53.39
CA PRO A 1006 18.09 -30.12 52.70
C PRO A 1006 18.24 -30.12 51.18
N ALA A 1007 17.73 -31.17 50.53
CA ALA A 1007 17.69 -31.25 49.06
C ALA A 1007 16.73 -30.19 48.54
N ILE A 1008 17.26 -29.23 47.79
CA ILE A 1008 16.50 -28.16 47.14
C ILE A 1008 16.90 -28.22 45.68
N THR A 1009 15.92 -28.25 44.78
CA THR A 1009 16.19 -28.38 43.35
C THR A 1009 16.78 -27.07 42.84
N ASN A 1010 18.01 -27.11 42.32
CA ASN A 1010 18.66 -25.98 41.67
C ASN A 1010 18.48 -24.63 42.41
N PRO A 1011 18.96 -24.53 43.67
CA PRO A 1011 18.72 -23.38 44.52
C PRO A 1011 19.41 -22.12 44.00
N SER A 1012 18.79 -20.97 44.27
CA SER A 1012 19.31 -19.62 44.04
C SER A 1012 20.47 -19.29 45.00
N SER A 1013 21.05 -18.09 44.91
CA SER A 1013 21.84 -17.53 46.02
C SER A 1013 20.96 -17.40 47.27
N LEU A 1014 21.53 -17.59 48.45
CA LEU A 1014 20.82 -17.52 49.72
C LEU A 1014 20.92 -16.13 50.37
N VAL A 1015 19.96 -15.79 51.22
CA VAL A 1015 19.93 -14.55 52.01
C VAL A 1015 19.57 -14.86 53.46
N PHE A 1016 20.01 -14.03 54.40
CA PHE A 1016 19.68 -14.13 55.81
C PHE A 1016 18.71 -13.02 56.22
N SER A 1017 17.80 -13.33 57.16
CA SER A 1017 17.09 -12.30 57.90
C SER A 1017 18.02 -11.66 58.94
N PRO A 1018 18.19 -10.33 58.95
CA PRO A 1018 19.01 -9.66 59.95
C PRO A 1018 18.33 -9.58 61.33
N PRO A 1019 19.10 -9.39 62.41
CA PRO A 1019 18.57 -9.12 63.75
C PRO A 1019 17.57 -7.95 63.76
N PRO A 1020 16.54 -7.95 64.64
CA PRO A 1020 16.36 -8.84 65.80
C PRO A 1020 15.55 -10.13 65.50
N GLN A 1021 15.27 -10.42 64.23
CA GLN A 1021 14.55 -11.62 63.84
C GLN A 1021 15.40 -12.86 64.14
N ALA A 1022 14.75 -14.00 64.45
CA ALA A 1022 15.47 -15.26 64.54
C ALA A 1022 16.18 -15.53 63.22
N GLU A 1023 17.48 -15.79 63.27
CA GLU A 1023 18.32 -15.94 62.08
C GLU A 1023 17.91 -17.18 61.29
N PHE A 1024 17.22 -16.95 60.16
CA PHE A 1024 16.90 -17.99 59.19
C PHE A 1024 17.56 -17.67 57.85
N MET A 1025 17.90 -18.74 57.13
CA MET A 1025 18.34 -18.67 55.75
C MET A 1025 17.14 -18.79 54.82
N TYR A 1026 17.15 -18.04 53.74
CA TYR A 1026 16.14 -18.08 52.71
C TYR A 1026 16.79 -18.36 51.36
N VAL A 1027 16.21 -19.30 50.62
CA VAL A 1027 16.72 -19.71 49.31
C VAL A 1027 15.57 -20.05 48.40
N ALA A 1028 15.61 -19.54 47.17
CA ALA A 1028 14.63 -19.82 46.16
C ALA A 1028 15.03 -21.05 45.34
N SER A 1029 14.08 -21.67 44.64
CA SER A 1029 14.31 -22.92 43.91
C SER A 1029 13.68 -22.88 42.52
N SER A 1030 14.22 -23.71 41.63
CA SER A 1030 13.62 -23.94 40.32
C SER A 1030 12.30 -24.72 40.35
N ASP A 1031 11.87 -25.19 41.53
CA ASP A 1031 10.58 -25.87 41.72
C ASP A 1031 9.41 -24.89 41.98
N GLY A 1032 9.67 -23.59 41.96
CA GLY A 1032 8.67 -22.54 42.18
C GLY A 1032 8.56 -22.05 43.63
N HIS A 1033 9.37 -22.56 44.57
CA HIS A 1033 9.26 -22.22 45.99
C HIS A 1033 10.37 -21.30 46.51
N LEU A 1034 10.04 -20.58 47.58
CA LEU A 1034 10.98 -19.98 48.52
C LEU A 1034 11.04 -20.86 49.78
N TYR A 1035 12.24 -21.25 50.21
CA TYR A 1035 12.48 -22.11 51.37
C TYR A 1035 13.07 -21.30 52.53
N LYS A 1036 12.61 -21.59 53.75
CA LYS A 1036 13.13 -21.08 55.04
C LYS A 1036 13.89 -22.20 55.74
N ILE A 1037 15.20 -22.05 55.87
CA ILE A 1037 16.12 -23.06 56.38
C ILE A 1037 16.72 -22.62 57.71
N ASN A 1038 16.78 -23.54 58.67
CA ASN A 1038 17.46 -23.32 59.95
C ASN A 1038 18.99 -23.37 59.75
N PRO A 1039 19.75 -22.29 60.00
CA PRO A 1039 21.19 -22.26 59.76
C PRO A 1039 22.00 -23.18 60.70
N THR A 1040 21.48 -23.48 61.88
CA THR A 1040 22.14 -24.37 62.84
C THR A 1040 22.08 -25.82 62.39
N THR A 1041 20.91 -26.29 61.93
CA THR A 1041 20.65 -27.72 61.67
C THR A 1041 20.54 -28.10 60.20
N GLY A 1042 20.36 -27.14 59.29
CA GLY A 1042 20.03 -27.39 57.89
C GLY A 1042 18.59 -27.84 57.66
N ALA A 1043 17.74 -27.88 58.69
CA ALA A 1043 16.36 -28.32 58.53
C ALA A 1043 15.52 -27.30 57.73
N ASN A 1044 14.70 -27.79 56.79
CA ASN A 1044 13.64 -27.00 56.17
C ASN A 1044 12.55 -26.69 57.20
N ALA A 1045 12.48 -25.44 57.64
CA ALA A 1045 11.54 -24.98 58.66
C ALA A 1045 10.17 -24.62 58.04
N ALA A 1046 10.16 -24.08 56.82
CA ALA A 1046 8.95 -23.76 56.06
C ALA A 1046 9.28 -23.56 54.57
N ASN A 1047 8.29 -23.67 53.70
CA ASN A 1047 8.41 -23.30 52.30
C ASN A 1047 7.11 -22.65 51.80
N ARG A 1048 7.23 -21.80 50.78
CA ARG A 1048 6.11 -21.05 50.19
C ARG A 1048 6.18 -21.18 48.68
N LEU A 1049 5.09 -21.62 48.05
CA LEU A 1049 4.94 -21.60 46.61
C LEU A 1049 4.81 -20.15 46.13
N ILE A 1050 5.70 -19.73 45.24
CA ILE A 1050 5.72 -18.39 44.65
C ILE A 1050 5.02 -18.42 43.30
N ASN A 1051 5.48 -19.28 42.39
CA ASN A 1051 4.88 -19.49 41.08
C ASN A 1051 5.15 -20.91 40.60
N ALA A 1052 4.09 -21.69 40.37
CA ALA A 1052 4.21 -23.10 40.02
C ALA A 1052 4.83 -23.28 38.63
N GLY A 1053 5.88 -24.08 38.53
CA GLY A 1053 6.57 -24.38 37.26
C GLY A 1053 7.51 -23.29 36.77
N ALA A 1054 7.66 -22.17 37.50
CA ALA A 1054 8.66 -21.14 37.22
C ALA A 1054 9.93 -21.36 38.06
N THR A 1055 11.09 -20.94 37.52
CA THR A 1055 12.31 -20.85 38.33
C THR A 1055 12.34 -19.52 39.07
N ILE A 1056 12.45 -19.58 40.40
CA ILE A 1056 12.51 -18.38 41.23
C ILE A 1056 13.98 -17.98 41.42
N GLY A 1057 14.28 -16.72 41.13
CA GLY A 1057 15.63 -16.14 41.24
C GLY A 1057 16.00 -15.75 42.66
N ASP A 1058 17.18 -15.14 42.82
CA ASP A 1058 17.72 -14.81 44.14
C ASP A 1058 16.80 -13.86 44.91
N PRO A 1059 16.47 -14.19 46.17
CA PRO A 1059 15.66 -13.33 47.02
C PRO A 1059 16.42 -12.09 47.49
N SER A 1060 15.63 -11.07 47.84
CA SER A 1060 16.06 -9.91 48.58
C SER A 1060 15.11 -9.66 49.74
N PHE A 1061 15.66 -9.19 50.86
CA PHE A 1061 14.90 -8.95 52.08
C PHE A 1061 15.00 -7.49 52.49
N ASP A 1062 13.84 -6.85 52.68
CA ASP A 1062 13.74 -5.48 53.15
C ASP A 1062 13.65 -5.47 54.68
N THR A 1063 14.67 -4.88 55.28
CA THR A 1063 14.89 -4.87 56.72
C THR A 1063 14.00 -3.87 57.45
N VAL A 1064 13.42 -2.90 56.74
CA VAL A 1064 12.60 -1.83 57.33
C VAL A 1064 11.15 -2.28 57.41
N ILE A 1065 10.59 -2.80 56.31
CA ILE A 1065 9.18 -3.23 56.25
C ILE A 1065 8.99 -4.74 56.31
N GLN A 1066 10.07 -5.51 56.45
CA GLN A 1066 10.07 -6.97 56.66
C GLN A 1066 9.40 -7.77 55.54
N LYS A 1067 9.73 -7.43 54.28
CA LYS A 1067 9.17 -8.07 53.08
C LYS A 1067 10.24 -8.73 52.24
N PHE A 1068 9.86 -9.83 51.59
CA PHE A 1068 10.66 -10.47 50.55
C PHE A 1068 10.31 -9.96 49.17
N TYR A 1069 11.33 -9.88 48.33
CA TYR A 1069 11.21 -9.65 46.89
C TYR A 1069 11.93 -10.72 46.12
N VAL A 1070 11.26 -11.31 45.13
CA VAL A 1070 11.80 -12.37 44.28
C VAL A 1070 11.36 -12.14 42.84
N GLY A 1071 12.28 -12.33 41.90
CA GLY A 1071 11.96 -12.42 40.47
C GLY A 1071 11.78 -13.87 40.05
N ASP A 1072 11.09 -14.13 38.94
CA ASP A 1072 10.99 -15.47 38.35
C ASP A 1072 11.31 -15.51 36.85
N SER A 1073 11.40 -16.74 36.31
CA SER A 1073 11.67 -17.00 34.90
C SER A 1073 10.51 -16.69 33.95
N THR A 1074 9.38 -16.20 34.46
CA THR A 1074 8.25 -15.72 33.64
C THR A 1074 8.22 -14.19 33.54
N GLY A 1075 9.22 -13.52 34.11
CA GLY A 1075 9.37 -12.08 34.08
C GLY A 1075 8.65 -11.36 35.22
N HIS A 1076 8.13 -12.05 36.22
CA HIS A 1076 7.43 -11.41 37.34
C HIS A 1076 8.37 -11.14 38.50
N ILE A 1077 8.22 -9.96 39.11
CA ILE A 1077 8.70 -9.64 40.45
C ILE A 1077 7.52 -9.70 41.40
N PHE A 1078 7.72 -10.34 42.54
CA PHE A 1078 6.70 -10.47 43.57
C PHE A 1078 7.18 -9.89 44.89
N SER A 1079 6.24 -9.35 45.67
CA SER A 1079 6.44 -9.03 47.07
C SER A 1079 5.65 -9.98 47.96
N PHE A 1080 6.24 -10.37 49.09
CA PHE A 1080 5.60 -11.20 50.09
C PHE A 1080 5.96 -10.77 51.50
N ASP A 1081 5.08 -11.05 52.46
CA ASP A 1081 5.40 -10.90 53.89
C ASP A 1081 6.38 -11.98 54.36
N LEU A 1082 6.98 -11.78 55.53
CA LEU A 1082 7.79 -12.80 56.19
C LEU A 1082 6.98 -14.10 56.44
N PHE A 1083 7.68 -15.23 56.58
CA PHE A 1083 7.10 -16.56 56.82
C PHE A 1083 6.41 -16.73 58.16
#